data_AF-A0A061BKQ0-F1
#
_entry.id   AF-A0A061BKQ0-F1
#
_cell.length_a   1.000
_cell.length_b   1.000
_cell.length_c   1.000
_cell.angle_alpha   90.00
_cell.angle_beta   90.00
_cell.angle_gamma   90.00
#
_symmetry.space_group_name_H-M   'P 1'
#
loop_
_entity.id
_entity.type
_entity.pdbx_description
1 polymer ?
#
loop_
_entity_poly.entity_id
_entity_poly.type
_entity_poly.pdbx_seq_one_letter_code
_entity_poly.pdbx_strand_id
1 'polypeptide(L)'
;SLGFDQITEKLNKIAGLVDSDKTKSGALADGQKNGVKNYLDDITTLLGKAPVDLKSDIKGSHKGVQGLETIKKEITTALDGIDTYASDISVSYITDGLDKVSTAITQHLGDLEQAIDQTTNAVHAKLIALKDDKIGNAANSKTIKENTLQAISDKLDKLQKGLVTDAIRDTKSLLDTYLTKAEEYYAKELKSHLNTQVKQAIETLTTHSQKHYFLATVQLLSEFSERVEKELKPLPQEIKNDLEKGHKGFMNKIEKYFIGTDKGIKVIRDIKTTHSRPEKSPLSQAAERAYNASRRLCHYLKSQTDFISDFQKYEPLHNSLLTLLDGFKTSEHFNHQFRDNLDTVKNTLDQLAPRQFGTSSTVMLQALKGGIAALVDALDKTYVSSYSGRQWQEEELGHYAKICWTITPILYDALTELKNRLEYENWNDYKIYHPADSTSSLHALFFRDNGYDFNRPENAENGGLNHRQDFNGSSILKHLTNEAHNLFSQLSSPVTGIPPSTSGSDELDVTVAEESGLIQKLYDFLQTYCKVCHLTRIDKPRAPCSVYEILVWCNGLQFNPVYERFKKHVESEFMKEDKLNPGTKKLQPFDAHPSAVKYGDVEAELYNVSAHSHAVLTAILGHGHRDGIYACEFSDNSLKLDYPSNMIQLLCMLFDLLKRLYHQLYFLLKQCRHNAQLSGWKDCHYGRYIGGSGWQATKAGRQL
;
A
#
# COMPACT_ATOMS: atom_id res chain seq x y z
N SER A 1 -7.31 66.00 -89.63
CA SER A 1 -6.36 67.06 -90.02
C SER A 1 -6.57 68.22 -89.06
N LEU A 2 -5.64 68.48 -88.14
CA LEU A 2 -4.50 69.42 -88.28
C LEU A 2 -5.00 70.86 -88.56
N GLY A 3 -4.75 71.90 -87.76
CA GLY A 3 -3.82 72.06 -86.63
C GLY A 3 -2.36 71.92 -87.07
N PHE A 4 -1.73 72.94 -87.67
CA PHE A 4 -0.26 73.17 -87.62
C PHE A 4 0.23 74.53 -88.20
N ASP A 5 -0.54 75.32 -88.98
CA ASP A 5 0.04 76.49 -89.71
C ASP A 5 0.07 77.86 -88.99
N GLN A 6 -0.84 78.21 -88.07
CA GLN A 6 -0.89 79.59 -87.49
C GLN A 6 -0.21 79.78 -86.12
N ILE A 7 0.29 78.69 -85.50
CA ILE A 7 1.28 78.79 -84.40
C ILE A 7 2.59 79.45 -84.90
N THR A 8 2.87 79.37 -86.21
CA THR A 8 4.03 79.98 -86.86
C THR A 8 3.94 81.50 -86.98
N GLU A 9 2.75 82.08 -87.16
CA GLU A 9 2.59 83.52 -87.37
C GLU A 9 2.77 84.33 -86.07
N LYS A 10 2.46 83.72 -84.91
CA LYS A 10 2.72 84.31 -83.59
C LYS A 10 4.21 84.36 -83.23
N LEU A 11 5.05 83.51 -83.80
CA LEU A 11 6.48 83.46 -83.47
C LEU A 11 7.32 84.51 -84.24
N ASN A 12 6.91 84.90 -85.46
CA ASN A 12 7.65 85.91 -86.25
C ASN A 12 7.42 87.37 -85.79
N LYS A 13 6.28 87.69 -85.15
CA LYS A 13 6.03 89.04 -84.62
C LYS A 13 6.79 89.32 -83.32
N ILE A 14 7.13 88.29 -82.55
CA ILE A 14 7.89 88.41 -81.29
C ILE A 14 9.40 88.58 -81.55
N ALA A 15 9.91 88.09 -82.69
CA ALA A 15 11.31 88.32 -83.09
C ALA A 15 11.63 89.79 -83.48
N GLY A 16 10.62 90.59 -83.85
CA GLY A 16 10.80 91.98 -84.29
C GLY A 16 10.93 93.03 -83.18
N LEU A 17 10.76 92.65 -81.91
CA LEU A 17 10.98 93.56 -80.79
C LEU A 17 12.46 93.75 -80.43
N VAL A 18 13.37 92.91 -80.92
CA VAL A 18 14.67 92.77 -80.25
C VAL A 18 15.88 92.96 -81.14
N ASP A 19 15.82 92.76 -82.47
CA ASP A 19 17.07 92.84 -83.22
C ASP A 19 16.99 93.27 -84.69
N SER A 20 17.94 94.16 -84.98
CA SER A 20 18.60 94.41 -86.25
C SER A 20 17.87 95.34 -87.24
N ASP A 21 18.44 96.47 -87.67
CA ASP A 21 19.87 96.75 -87.79
C ASP A 21 20.63 95.53 -88.37
N LYS A 22 20.01 94.84 -89.34
CA LYS A 22 20.67 93.98 -90.34
C LYS A 22 19.98 94.25 -91.68
N THR A 23 20.21 95.44 -92.23
CA THR A 23 21.28 95.68 -93.22
C THR A 23 20.92 94.99 -94.54
N LYS A 24 20.70 95.73 -95.62
CA LYS A 24 21.71 96.23 -96.57
C LYS A 24 20.84 96.88 -97.68
N SER A 25 21.14 97.97 -98.37
CA SER A 25 22.37 98.56 -98.87
C SER A 25 21.85 99.51 -99.98
N GLY A 26 22.23 100.78 -100.16
CA GLY A 26 23.33 101.57 -99.64
C GLY A 26 22.86 103.01 -99.38
N ALA A 27 23.48 103.77 -98.49
CA ALA A 27 24.89 104.21 -98.40
C ALA A 27 24.99 105.67 -98.86
N LEU A 28 25.44 106.65 -98.06
CA LEU A 28 25.79 106.76 -96.64
C LEU A 28 25.90 108.28 -96.40
N ALA A 29 25.19 108.83 -95.43
CA ALA A 29 25.44 110.17 -94.87
C ALA A 29 25.04 110.16 -93.37
N ASP A 30 25.98 110.59 -92.53
CA ASP A 30 26.02 110.61 -91.06
C ASP A 30 24.74 111.14 -90.38
N GLY A 31 24.18 110.60 -89.29
CA GLY A 31 24.54 109.49 -88.42
C GLY A 31 23.34 109.21 -87.50
N GLN A 32 22.68 108.08 -87.73
CA GLN A 32 21.59 107.54 -86.92
C GLN A 32 22.06 107.17 -85.49
N LYS A 33 21.13 106.98 -84.54
CA LYS A 33 20.89 105.72 -83.78
C LYS A 33 20.41 105.95 -82.34
N ASN A 34 19.57 105.13 -81.68
CA ASN A 34 18.47 104.19 -81.97
C ASN A 34 18.24 103.45 -80.64
N GLY A 35 17.13 103.67 -79.95
CA GLY A 35 16.73 102.82 -78.83
C GLY A 35 16.27 103.57 -77.61
N VAL A 36 15.69 102.80 -76.68
CA VAL A 36 15.15 103.23 -75.38
C VAL A 36 16.18 104.01 -74.53
N LYS A 37 17.46 104.07 -74.95
CA LYS A 37 18.51 104.89 -74.31
C LYS A 37 18.56 106.37 -74.76
N ASN A 38 18.03 106.74 -75.93
CA ASN A 38 18.01 108.16 -76.37
C ASN A 38 16.81 108.94 -75.82
N TYR A 39 15.75 108.22 -75.43
CA TYR A 39 14.64 108.78 -74.63
C TYR A 39 15.09 109.34 -73.28
N LEU A 40 16.33 109.06 -72.85
CA LEU A 40 16.88 109.54 -71.60
C LEU A 40 17.79 110.80 -71.75
N ASP A 41 18.11 111.27 -72.96
CA ASP A 41 19.01 112.44 -73.17
C ASP A 41 18.32 113.72 -73.72
N ASP A 42 17.27 113.65 -74.56
CA ASP A 42 16.60 114.87 -75.08
C ASP A 42 15.74 115.62 -74.05
N ILE A 43 15.37 114.93 -72.95
CA ILE A 43 14.80 115.55 -71.74
C ILE A 43 15.78 116.57 -71.11
N THR A 44 17.06 116.54 -71.50
CA THR A 44 18.11 117.39 -70.91
C THR A 44 18.34 118.71 -71.66
N THR A 45 17.96 118.87 -72.95
CA THR A 45 18.57 120.00 -73.72
C THR A 45 17.76 120.69 -74.83
N LEU A 46 16.43 120.49 -74.97
CA LEU A 46 15.58 121.41 -75.76
C LEU A 46 15.20 122.72 -75.00
N LEU A 47 16.08 123.11 -74.08
CA LEU A 47 16.79 124.40 -74.01
C LEU A 47 17.32 124.97 -75.36
N GLY A 48 16.72 124.59 -76.49
CA GLY A 48 17.12 124.91 -77.86
C GLY A 48 16.00 125.54 -78.70
N LYS A 49 14.96 126.05 -78.03
CA LYS A 49 13.74 126.75 -78.52
C LYS A 49 12.84 125.95 -79.49
N ALA A 50 11.51 126.00 -79.48
CA ALA A 50 10.48 126.35 -78.49
C ALA A 50 9.06 125.87 -79.02
N PRO A 51 7.91 126.00 -78.27
CA PRO A 51 7.16 127.22 -78.50
C PRO A 51 7.11 128.31 -77.48
N VAL A 52 7.45 129.52 -77.88
CA VAL A 52 8.33 129.99 -78.96
C VAL A 52 8.37 131.45 -78.53
N ASP A 53 9.28 131.83 -77.63
CA ASP A 53 10.35 132.72 -78.09
C ASP A 53 10.94 132.14 -79.38
N LEU A 54 10.67 132.81 -80.51
CA LEU A 54 11.39 132.50 -81.73
C LEU A 54 12.78 133.03 -81.50
N LYS A 55 13.59 132.12 -81.02
CA LYS A 55 14.78 131.85 -81.78
C LYS A 55 14.72 130.48 -82.50
N SER A 56 13.57 129.87 -82.87
CA SER A 56 13.57 129.37 -84.26
C SER A 56 13.73 130.65 -85.08
N ASP A 57 14.70 130.69 -85.97
CA ASP A 57 14.69 131.71 -87.01
C ASP A 57 13.27 131.62 -87.66
N ILE A 58 12.34 132.58 -87.52
CA ILE A 58 11.45 132.85 -88.68
C ILE A 58 12.24 133.79 -89.56
N LYS A 59 13.31 133.23 -90.14
CA LYS A 59 13.42 133.34 -91.59
C LYS A 59 12.47 132.28 -92.16
N GLY A 60 11.55 132.79 -92.97
CA GLY A 60 10.45 132.15 -93.65
C GLY A 60 10.41 130.62 -93.64
N SER A 61 9.41 130.06 -92.95
CA SER A 61 8.41 129.12 -93.52
C SER A 61 7.37 128.57 -92.50
N HIS A 62 7.52 128.68 -91.16
CA HIS A 62 6.67 127.93 -90.21
C HIS A 62 6.23 128.71 -88.93
N LYS A 63 5.11 128.33 -88.28
CA LYS A 63 4.00 129.23 -87.84
C LYS A 63 3.91 129.72 -86.34
N GLY A 64 4.88 130.49 -85.76
CA GLY A 64 4.66 131.47 -84.61
C GLY A 64 5.87 132.19 -83.88
N VAL A 65 5.98 133.58 -83.81
CA VAL A 65 6.59 134.63 -82.82
C VAL A 65 7.46 135.91 -83.34
N GLN A 66 7.60 137.05 -82.58
CA GLN A 66 8.27 138.44 -82.71
C GLN A 66 7.60 139.66 -83.48
N GLY A 67 7.44 140.86 -82.87
CA GLY A 67 7.07 142.16 -83.52
C GLY A 67 5.66 142.80 -83.27
N LEU A 68 5.04 142.85 -82.10
CA LEU A 68 5.64 143.09 -80.80
C LEU A 68 6.71 144.19 -80.73
N GLU A 69 6.83 145.06 -81.74
CA GLU A 69 7.37 146.38 -81.48
C GLU A 69 6.31 147.43 -81.73
N THR A 70 5.49 147.60 -80.69
CA THR A 70 5.30 148.93 -80.11
C THR A 70 4.48 149.85 -81.03
N ILE A 71 3.21 150.11 -80.72
CA ILE A 71 2.81 151.15 -79.74
C ILE A 71 3.25 152.55 -80.15
N LYS A 72 4.40 152.70 -80.79
CA LYS A 72 5.39 153.55 -80.17
C LYS A 72 4.97 154.98 -80.22
N LYS A 73 4.15 155.31 -81.20
CA LYS A 73 3.73 156.66 -81.38
C LYS A 73 2.27 156.80 -81.80
N GLU A 74 1.41 157.35 -80.95
CA GLU A 74 0.98 158.77 -81.03
C GLU A 74 -0.37 158.94 -81.78
N ILE A 75 -1.55 158.80 -81.18
CA ILE A 75 -1.93 159.16 -79.81
C ILE A 75 -1.57 160.61 -79.41
N THR A 76 -0.71 161.35 -80.13
CA THR A 76 -0.20 162.65 -79.60
C THR A 76 -1.13 163.83 -79.77
N THR A 77 -2.04 163.87 -80.76
CA THR A 77 -2.63 165.17 -81.12
C THR A 77 -3.95 164.98 -81.90
N ALA A 78 -5.13 164.76 -81.32
CA ALA A 78 -5.73 165.29 -80.08
C ALA A 78 -5.76 166.83 -80.02
N LEU A 79 -6.82 167.36 -79.39
CA LEU A 79 -6.93 168.64 -78.69
C LEU A 79 -7.54 169.87 -79.38
N ASP A 80 -7.27 170.25 -80.63
CA ASP A 80 -7.37 171.70 -80.90
C ASP A 80 -8.71 172.32 -81.41
N GLY A 81 -9.78 171.58 -81.72
CA GLY A 81 -10.87 172.14 -82.54
C GLY A 81 -12.12 172.74 -81.87
N ILE A 82 -12.20 172.71 -80.54
CA ILE A 82 -13.40 172.96 -79.72
C ILE A 82 -14.01 174.38 -79.82
N ASP A 83 -13.29 175.44 -80.15
CA ASP A 83 -13.38 176.57 -79.22
C ASP A 83 -14.23 177.81 -79.59
N THR A 84 -15.28 177.75 -80.43
CA THR A 84 -15.84 179.05 -80.89
C THR A 84 -17.36 179.12 -81.14
N TYR A 85 -18.06 179.73 -80.17
CA TYR A 85 -19.08 180.81 -80.34
C TYR A 85 -20.58 180.47 -80.53
N ALA A 86 -21.44 180.34 -79.52
CA ALA A 86 -21.44 180.79 -78.11
C ALA A 86 -21.94 182.21 -77.72
N SER A 87 -22.50 183.13 -78.52
CA SER A 87 -22.61 184.53 -78.00
C SER A 87 -23.94 185.30 -77.84
N ASP A 88 -25.08 185.07 -78.51
CA ASP A 88 -26.06 186.20 -78.66
C ASP A 88 -27.58 186.06 -78.26
N ILE A 89 -27.97 185.41 -77.13
CA ILE A 89 -28.86 186.03 -76.06
C ILE A 89 -30.40 186.32 -76.38
N SER A 90 -31.44 186.35 -75.48
CA SER A 90 -31.73 186.83 -74.09
C SER A 90 -32.77 185.98 -73.25
N VAL A 91 -32.80 186.11 -71.89
CA VAL A 91 -33.09 185.00 -70.92
C VAL A 91 -33.97 185.33 -69.65
N SER A 92 -34.59 186.50 -69.45
CA SER A 92 -35.19 186.83 -68.12
C SER A 92 -36.36 185.95 -67.63
N TYR A 93 -37.16 185.33 -68.51
CA TYR A 93 -38.25 184.43 -68.11
C TYR A 93 -37.77 183.05 -67.61
N ILE A 94 -36.54 182.67 -67.98
CA ILE A 94 -35.95 181.38 -67.61
C ILE A 94 -35.43 181.42 -66.16
N THR A 95 -34.99 182.59 -65.69
CA THR A 95 -34.39 182.74 -64.35
C THR A 95 -35.40 182.46 -63.24
N ASP A 96 -36.62 183.01 -63.31
CA ASP A 96 -37.66 182.79 -62.28
C ASP A 96 -38.22 181.35 -62.27
N GLY A 97 -38.21 180.68 -63.43
CA GLY A 97 -38.60 179.27 -63.53
C GLY A 97 -37.59 178.34 -62.87
N LEU A 98 -36.29 178.65 -62.99
CA LEU A 98 -35.23 177.84 -62.40
C LEU A 98 -35.19 177.92 -60.87
N ASP A 99 -35.46 179.09 -60.27
CA ASP A 99 -35.41 179.23 -58.81
C ASP A 99 -36.47 178.39 -58.08
N LYS A 100 -37.67 178.25 -58.67
CA LYS A 100 -38.71 177.38 -58.12
C LYS A 100 -38.35 175.89 -58.19
N VAL A 101 -37.70 175.47 -59.27
CA VAL A 101 -37.26 174.08 -59.43
C VAL A 101 -36.10 173.77 -58.49
N SER A 102 -35.15 174.69 -58.33
CA SER A 102 -34.01 174.52 -57.41
C SER A 102 -34.48 174.29 -55.97
N THR A 103 -35.42 175.11 -55.49
CA THR A 103 -35.93 175.02 -54.10
C THR A 103 -36.64 173.68 -53.82
N ALA A 104 -37.43 173.18 -54.77
CA ALA A 104 -38.15 171.91 -54.60
C ALA A 104 -37.22 170.68 -54.59
N ILE A 105 -36.14 170.70 -55.39
CA ILE A 105 -35.16 169.62 -55.44
C ILE A 105 -34.39 169.54 -54.12
N THR A 106 -34.00 170.68 -53.53
CA THR A 106 -33.30 170.70 -52.24
C THR A 106 -34.15 170.14 -51.10
N GLN A 107 -35.45 170.43 -51.08
CA GLN A 107 -36.37 169.90 -50.05
C GLN A 107 -36.48 168.37 -50.12
N HIS A 108 -36.71 167.81 -51.31
CA HIS A 108 -36.92 166.36 -51.46
C HIS A 108 -35.66 165.52 -51.20
N LEU A 109 -34.47 166.06 -51.48
CA LEU A 109 -33.22 165.39 -51.13
C LEU A 109 -33.01 165.32 -49.60
N GLY A 110 -33.43 166.35 -48.86
CA GLY A 110 -33.39 166.34 -47.39
C GLY A 110 -34.31 165.29 -46.77
N ASP A 111 -35.53 165.12 -47.29
CA ASP A 111 -36.46 164.09 -46.80
C ASP A 111 -35.94 162.66 -47.03
N LEU A 112 -35.21 162.43 -48.14
CA LEU A 112 -34.63 161.12 -48.47
C LEU A 112 -33.47 160.76 -47.53
N GLU A 113 -32.61 161.73 -47.19
CA GLU A 113 -31.50 161.53 -46.25
C GLU A 113 -32.01 161.10 -44.87
N GLN A 114 -33.06 161.76 -44.37
CA GLN A 114 -33.64 161.44 -43.06
C GLN A 114 -34.24 160.02 -42.99
N ALA A 115 -34.85 159.54 -44.07
CA ALA A 115 -35.43 158.19 -44.12
C ALA A 115 -34.36 157.07 -44.12
N ILE A 116 -33.23 157.29 -44.80
CA ILE A 116 -32.11 156.33 -44.85
C ILE A 116 -31.47 156.19 -43.46
N ASP A 117 -31.29 157.30 -42.75
CA ASP A 117 -30.61 157.33 -41.45
C ASP A 117 -31.41 156.60 -40.34
N GLN A 118 -32.74 156.77 -40.35
CA GLN A 118 -33.63 156.06 -39.40
C GLN A 118 -33.60 154.54 -39.61
N THR A 119 -33.59 154.07 -40.86
CA THR A 119 -33.65 152.63 -41.18
C THR A 119 -32.34 151.92 -40.82
N THR A 120 -31.20 152.56 -41.08
CA THR A 120 -29.87 151.97 -40.81
C THR A 120 -29.64 151.74 -39.31
N ASN A 121 -30.02 152.70 -38.48
CA ASN A 121 -29.89 152.59 -37.03
C ASN A 121 -30.76 151.47 -36.43
N ALA A 122 -31.97 151.26 -36.96
CA ALA A 122 -32.86 150.17 -36.52
C ALA A 122 -32.29 148.78 -36.83
N VAL A 123 -31.64 148.59 -37.99
CA VAL A 123 -31.00 147.32 -38.37
C VAL A 123 -29.77 147.04 -37.50
N HIS A 124 -28.95 148.06 -37.22
CA HIS A 124 -27.77 147.92 -36.38
C HIS A 124 -28.12 147.44 -34.95
N ALA A 125 -29.17 148.00 -34.36
CA ALA A 125 -29.65 147.59 -33.03
C ALA A 125 -30.10 146.11 -32.98
N LYS A 126 -30.78 145.62 -34.02
CA LYS A 126 -31.22 144.21 -34.08
C LYS A 126 -30.06 143.23 -34.26
N LEU A 127 -29.00 143.62 -34.98
CA LEU A 127 -27.80 142.80 -35.15
C LEU A 127 -27.01 142.61 -33.84
N ILE A 128 -26.91 143.67 -33.01
CA ILE A 128 -26.28 143.57 -31.69
C ILE A 128 -27.05 142.60 -30.78
N ALA A 129 -28.38 142.69 -30.74
CA ALA A 129 -29.21 141.80 -29.93
C ALA A 129 -29.06 140.32 -30.34
N LEU A 130 -28.98 140.01 -31.64
CA LEU A 130 -28.76 138.62 -32.09
C LEU A 130 -27.42 138.05 -31.62
N LYS A 131 -26.35 138.86 -31.70
CA LYS A 131 -25.01 138.47 -31.31
C LYS A 131 -24.90 138.21 -29.81
N ASP A 132 -25.39 139.13 -28.98
CA ASP A 132 -25.14 139.10 -27.53
C ASP A 132 -26.18 138.27 -26.77
N ASP A 133 -27.44 138.18 -27.23
CA ASP A 133 -28.51 137.50 -26.48
C ASP A 133 -28.88 136.09 -26.98
N LYS A 134 -28.49 135.69 -28.20
CA LYS A 134 -28.83 134.36 -28.75
C LYS A 134 -27.64 133.45 -28.98
N ILE A 135 -26.55 133.98 -29.53
CA ILE A 135 -25.35 133.19 -29.84
C ILE A 135 -24.42 133.13 -28.61
N GLY A 136 -24.08 134.29 -28.05
CA GLY A 136 -23.08 134.45 -27.00
C GLY A 136 -21.73 134.93 -27.56
N ASN A 137 -21.11 135.92 -26.90
CA ASN A 137 -19.88 136.59 -27.35
C ASN A 137 -18.75 136.44 -26.32
N ALA A 138 -17.85 135.49 -26.57
CA ALA A 138 -16.74 135.14 -25.67
C ALA A 138 -15.65 136.22 -25.56
N ALA A 139 -15.58 137.19 -26.46
CA ALA A 139 -14.49 138.19 -26.45
C ALA A 139 -14.66 139.28 -25.38
N ASN A 140 -15.89 139.55 -24.91
CA ASN A 140 -16.19 140.73 -24.09
C ASN A 140 -16.96 140.48 -22.78
N SER A 141 -17.23 139.23 -22.36
CA SER A 141 -17.90 138.95 -21.07
C SER A 141 -17.33 137.72 -20.37
N LYS A 142 -16.88 137.91 -19.12
CA LYS A 142 -16.24 136.88 -18.27
C LYS A 142 -17.19 135.76 -17.79
N THR A 143 -18.47 135.80 -18.15
CA THR A 143 -19.49 134.86 -17.69
C THR A 143 -20.40 134.44 -18.86
N ILE A 144 -20.53 133.13 -19.11
CA ILE A 144 -21.40 132.58 -20.15
C ILE A 144 -22.86 132.80 -19.71
N LYS A 145 -23.61 133.58 -20.49
CA LYS A 145 -25.03 133.89 -20.22
C LYS A 145 -25.89 132.65 -20.47
N GLU A 146 -26.79 132.34 -19.52
CA GLU A 146 -27.73 131.21 -19.65
C GLU A 146 -28.67 131.37 -20.86
N ASN A 147 -29.12 130.25 -21.43
CA ASN A 147 -29.95 130.16 -22.64
C ASN A 147 -29.30 130.66 -23.95
N THR A 148 -27.97 130.62 -24.04
CA THR A 148 -27.20 130.81 -25.29
C THR A 148 -26.74 129.47 -25.88
N LEU A 149 -26.44 129.43 -27.18
CA LEU A 149 -25.86 128.24 -27.82
C LEU A 149 -24.53 127.82 -27.16
N GLN A 150 -23.78 128.79 -26.63
CA GLN A 150 -22.53 128.52 -25.91
C GLN A 150 -22.74 127.74 -24.60
N ALA A 151 -23.84 127.98 -23.87
CA ALA A 151 -24.15 127.24 -22.64
C ALA A 151 -24.46 125.75 -22.89
N ILE A 152 -25.04 125.42 -24.05
CA ILE A 152 -25.32 124.02 -24.44
C ILE A 152 -24.02 123.27 -24.74
N SER A 153 -23.07 123.91 -25.41
CA SER A 153 -21.76 123.31 -25.72
C SER A 153 -20.97 122.93 -24.47
N ASP A 154 -20.95 123.77 -23.44
CA ASP A 154 -20.23 123.50 -22.18
C ASP A 154 -20.85 122.33 -21.40
N LYS A 155 -22.18 122.22 -21.41
CA LYS A 155 -22.89 121.10 -20.78
C LYS A 155 -22.58 119.76 -21.45
N LEU A 156 -22.43 119.74 -22.79
CA LEU A 156 -22.09 118.52 -23.54
C LEU A 156 -20.64 118.07 -23.28
N ASP A 157 -19.68 118.98 -23.18
CA ASP A 157 -18.28 118.64 -22.91
C ASP A 157 -18.10 117.99 -21.51
N LYS A 158 -18.83 118.50 -20.50
CA LYS A 158 -18.83 117.92 -19.14
C LYS A 158 -19.41 116.51 -19.08
N LEU A 159 -20.44 116.21 -19.87
CA LEU A 159 -21.03 114.86 -19.93
C LEU A 159 -20.07 113.84 -20.55
N GLN A 160 -19.39 114.21 -21.64
CA GLN A 160 -18.46 113.31 -22.33
C GLN A 160 -17.20 112.99 -21.51
N LYS A 161 -16.65 113.96 -20.78
CA LYS A 161 -15.36 113.77 -20.08
C LYS A 161 -15.47 113.15 -18.68
N GLY A 162 -16.65 113.17 -18.05
CA GLY A 162 -16.85 112.65 -16.69
C GLY A 162 -17.60 111.33 -16.64
N LEU A 163 -18.93 111.42 -16.49
CA LEU A 163 -19.81 110.31 -16.12
C LEU A 163 -19.69 109.07 -17.01
N VAL A 164 -19.51 109.24 -18.32
CA VAL A 164 -19.44 108.11 -19.26
C VAL A 164 -18.12 107.33 -19.11
N THR A 165 -17.01 108.03 -18.88
CA THR A 165 -15.68 107.42 -18.76
C THR A 165 -15.55 106.60 -17.47
N ASP A 166 -16.16 107.05 -16.39
CA ASP A 166 -16.11 106.38 -15.09
C ASP A 166 -16.86 105.04 -15.09
N ALA A 167 -18.06 105.01 -15.69
CA ALA A 167 -18.87 103.78 -15.78
C ALA A 167 -18.17 102.66 -16.59
N ILE A 168 -17.41 103.00 -17.64
CA ILE A 168 -16.66 102.03 -18.45
C ILE A 168 -15.51 101.41 -17.65
N ARG A 169 -14.83 102.20 -16.81
CA ARG A 169 -13.71 101.75 -15.99
C ARG A 169 -14.16 100.77 -14.91
N ASP A 170 -15.26 101.06 -14.21
CA ASP A 170 -15.77 100.19 -13.15
C ASP A 170 -16.25 98.83 -13.70
N THR A 171 -16.86 98.84 -14.89
CA THR A 171 -17.33 97.61 -15.56
C THR A 171 -16.17 96.68 -15.92
N LYS A 172 -15.02 97.21 -16.37
CA LYS A 172 -13.82 96.39 -16.64
C LYS A 172 -13.23 95.76 -15.38
N SER A 173 -13.22 96.49 -14.26
CA SER A 173 -12.68 96.00 -12.99
C SER A 173 -13.42 94.75 -12.47
N LEU A 174 -14.75 94.74 -12.59
CA LEU A 174 -15.59 93.59 -12.23
C LEU A 174 -15.25 92.35 -13.07
N LEU A 175 -15.14 92.54 -14.40
CA LEU A 175 -14.96 91.44 -15.35
C LEU A 175 -13.60 90.77 -15.19
N ASP A 176 -12.53 91.56 -15.08
CA ASP A 176 -11.16 91.04 -15.13
C ASP A 176 -10.65 90.55 -13.76
N THR A 177 -11.14 91.10 -12.65
CA THR A 177 -10.52 90.87 -11.33
C THR A 177 -11.30 89.91 -10.43
N TYR A 178 -12.64 89.99 -10.44
CA TYR A 178 -13.46 89.26 -9.47
C TYR A 178 -13.87 87.86 -9.94
N LEU A 179 -14.26 87.72 -11.21
CA LEU A 179 -14.78 86.45 -11.74
C LEU A 179 -13.71 85.35 -11.79
N THR A 180 -12.49 85.68 -12.25
CA THR A 180 -11.38 84.71 -12.35
C THR A 180 -10.95 84.16 -10.99
N LYS A 181 -10.93 85.00 -9.94
CA LYS A 181 -10.56 84.57 -8.58
C LYS A 181 -11.64 83.72 -7.92
N ALA A 182 -12.91 83.96 -8.25
CA ALA A 182 -14.02 83.16 -7.72
C ALA A 182 -13.96 81.72 -8.27
N GLU A 183 -13.67 81.55 -9.56
CA GLU A 183 -13.56 80.23 -10.19
C GLU A 183 -12.46 79.35 -9.55
N GLU A 184 -11.27 79.92 -9.34
CA GLU A 184 -10.16 79.21 -8.70
C GLU A 184 -10.47 78.80 -7.24
N TYR A 185 -11.12 79.68 -6.48
CA TYR A 185 -11.47 79.41 -5.09
C TYR A 185 -12.47 78.26 -4.95
N TYR A 186 -13.58 78.31 -5.70
CA TYR A 186 -14.63 77.29 -5.58
C TYR A 186 -14.19 75.93 -6.14
N ALA A 187 -13.36 75.89 -7.19
CA ALA A 187 -12.80 74.64 -7.70
C ALA A 187 -11.90 73.94 -6.66
N LYS A 188 -11.12 74.70 -5.89
CA LYS A 188 -10.25 74.17 -4.82
C LYS A 188 -11.07 73.60 -3.66
N GLU A 189 -12.10 74.31 -3.21
CA GLU A 189 -12.96 73.87 -2.11
C GLU A 189 -13.71 72.58 -2.45
N LEU A 190 -14.27 72.47 -3.66
CA LEU A 190 -14.93 71.24 -4.11
C LEU A 190 -13.98 70.05 -4.14
N LYS A 191 -12.75 70.24 -4.64
CA LYS A 191 -11.72 69.19 -4.67
C LYS A 191 -11.29 68.76 -3.27
N SER A 192 -11.17 69.71 -2.34
CA SER A 192 -10.85 69.45 -0.94
C SER A 192 -11.93 68.63 -0.24
N HIS A 193 -13.20 69.03 -0.42
CA HIS A 193 -14.34 68.32 0.15
C HIS A 193 -14.44 66.88 -0.39
N LEU A 194 -14.34 66.71 -1.72
CA LEU A 194 -14.37 65.39 -2.36
C LEU A 194 -13.27 64.47 -1.81
N ASN A 195 -12.03 64.96 -1.71
CA ASN A 195 -10.92 64.17 -1.18
C ASN A 195 -11.13 63.77 0.28
N THR A 196 -11.72 64.66 1.09
CA THR A 196 -12.02 64.37 2.49
C THR A 196 -13.08 63.27 2.62
N GLN A 197 -14.15 63.36 1.84
CA GLN A 197 -15.21 62.36 1.83
C GLN A 197 -14.72 61.00 1.37
N VAL A 198 -13.89 60.96 0.32
CA VAL A 198 -13.29 59.71 -0.17
C VAL A 198 -12.40 59.09 0.90
N LYS A 199 -11.58 59.88 1.60
CA LYS A 199 -10.72 59.39 2.68
C LYS A 199 -11.55 58.79 3.83
N GLN A 200 -12.60 59.48 4.26
CA GLN A 200 -13.48 58.98 5.33
C GLN A 200 -14.20 57.68 4.93
N ALA A 201 -14.63 57.56 3.67
CA ALA A 201 -15.23 56.33 3.16
C ALA A 201 -14.24 55.17 3.15
N ILE A 202 -12.99 55.40 2.72
CA ILE A 202 -11.92 54.38 2.73
C ILE A 202 -11.63 53.91 4.15
N GLU A 203 -11.46 54.85 5.10
CA GLU A 203 -11.20 54.51 6.50
C GLU A 203 -12.35 53.68 7.10
N THR A 204 -13.60 54.09 6.86
CA THR A 204 -14.80 53.38 7.34
C THR A 204 -14.87 51.95 6.79
N LEU A 205 -14.68 51.77 5.47
CA LEU A 205 -14.69 50.45 4.83
C LEU A 205 -13.55 49.57 5.32
N THR A 206 -12.36 50.15 5.54
CA THR A 206 -11.19 49.44 6.05
C THR A 206 -11.44 48.93 7.48
N THR A 207 -11.92 49.81 8.37
CA THR A 207 -12.25 49.43 9.75
C THR A 207 -13.35 48.37 9.80
N HIS A 208 -14.40 48.50 8.98
CA HIS A 208 -15.47 47.51 8.92
C HIS A 208 -14.94 46.13 8.47
N SER A 209 -14.14 46.10 7.41
CA SER A 209 -13.56 44.86 6.87
C SER A 209 -12.62 44.18 7.86
N GLN A 210 -11.76 44.94 8.54
CA GLN A 210 -10.86 44.42 9.58
C GLN A 210 -11.64 43.85 10.77
N LYS A 211 -12.68 44.57 11.23
CA LYS A 211 -13.55 44.09 12.32
C LYS A 211 -14.29 42.81 11.93
N HIS A 212 -14.83 42.75 10.72
CA HIS A 212 -15.51 41.56 10.22
C HIS A 212 -14.56 40.36 10.14
N TYR A 213 -13.36 40.54 9.57
CA TYR A 213 -12.35 39.47 9.50
C TYR A 213 -11.94 38.97 10.89
N PHE A 214 -11.68 39.88 11.83
CA PHE A 214 -11.33 39.52 13.20
C PHE A 214 -12.47 38.73 13.88
N LEU A 215 -13.71 39.23 13.82
CA LEU A 215 -14.85 38.55 14.43
C LEU A 215 -15.11 37.18 13.81
N ALA A 216 -15.06 37.07 12.49
CA ALA A 216 -15.22 35.80 11.79
C ALA A 216 -14.13 34.79 12.17
N THR A 217 -12.87 35.24 12.27
CA THR A 217 -11.74 34.39 12.68
C THR A 217 -11.88 33.94 14.13
N VAL A 218 -12.25 34.85 15.04
CA VAL A 218 -12.50 34.52 16.45
C VAL A 218 -13.64 33.50 16.56
N GLN A 219 -14.74 33.70 15.85
CA GLN A 219 -15.87 32.76 15.85
C GLN A 219 -15.46 31.37 15.34
N LEU A 220 -14.76 31.30 14.20
CA LEU A 220 -14.24 30.04 13.65
C LEU A 220 -13.31 29.32 14.64
N LEU A 221 -12.40 30.05 15.30
CA LEU A 221 -11.50 29.48 16.30
C LEU A 221 -12.24 29.00 17.55
N SER A 222 -13.26 29.73 18.00
CA SER A 222 -14.11 29.32 19.13
C SER A 222 -14.91 28.06 18.80
N GLU A 223 -15.58 28.01 17.65
CA GLU A 223 -16.33 26.83 17.20
C GLU A 223 -15.41 25.61 17.02
N PHE A 224 -14.20 25.81 16.49
CA PHE A 224 -13.19 24.77 16.39
C PHE A 224 -12.75 24.26 17.77
N SER A 225 -12.44 25.16 18.70
CA SER A 225 -12.02 24.82 20.06
C SER A 225 -13.11 24.05 20.81
N GLU A 226 -14.37 24.50 20.74
CA GLU A 226 -15.51 23.83 21.37
C GLU A 226 -15.71 22.42 20.80
N ARG A 227 -15.58 22.26 19.47
CA ARG A 227 -15.68 20.94 18.84
C ARG A 227 -14.54 20.01 19.26
N VAL A 228 -13.30 20.51 19.27
CA VAL A 228 -12.13 19.73 19.73
C VAL A 228 -12.30 19.31 21.18
N GLU A 229 -12.73 20.21 22.07
CA GLU A 229 -12.99 19.87 23.47
C GLU A 229 -14.09 18.80 23.59
N LYS A 230 -15.20 18.95 22.88
CA LYS A 230 -16.31 17.99 22.91
C LYS A 230 -15.89 16.58 22.46
N GLU A 231 -15.14 16.48 21.37
CA GLU A 231 -14.68 15.19 20.82
C GLU A 231 -13.57 14.56 21.67
N LEU A 232 -12.66 15.36 22.24
CA LEU A 232 -11.52 14.84 23.02
C LEU A 232 -11.85 14.58 24.50
N LYS A 233 -12.85 15.24 25.08
CA LYS A 233 -13.25 15.08 26.48
C LYS A 233 -13.58 13.63 26.89
N PRO A 234 -14.30 12.82 26.09
CA PRO A 234 -14.56 11.42 26.46
C PRO A 234 -13.34 10.50 26.23
N LEU A 235 -12.40 10.89 25.37
CA LEU A 235 -11.32 10.03 24.88
C LEU A 235 -10.46 9.42 26.01
N PRO A 236 -10.02 10.16 27.05
CA PRO A 236 -9.29 9.55 28.17
C PRO A 236 -10.06 8.44 28.88
N GLN A 237 -11.37 8.62 29.08
CA GLN A 237 -12.22 7.61 29.70
C GLN A 237 -12.46 6.43 28.76
N GLU A 238 -12.62 6.66 27.45
CA GLU A 238 -12.74 5.60 26.45
C GLU A 238 -11.47 4.76 26.37
N ILE A 239 -10.28 5.38 26.40
CA ILE A 239 -8.98 4.69 26.46
C ILE A 239 -8.88 3.84 27.74
N LYS A 240 -9.25 4.42 28.90
CA LYS A 240 -9.25 3.69 30.17
C LYS A 240 -10.21 2.49 30.13
N ASN A 241 -11.42 2.69 29.60
CA ASN A 241 -12.40 1.63 29.44
C ASN A 241 -11.87 0.51 28.53
N ASP A 242 -11.23 0.85 27.41
CA ASP A 242 -10.64 -0.11 26.48
C ASP A 242 -9.50 -0.93 27.13
N LEU A 243 -8.79 -0.37 28.12
CA LEU A 243 -7.78 -1.10 28.89
C LEU A 243 -8.38 -2.17 29.84
N GLU A 244 -9.67 -2.05 30.18
CA GLU A 244 -10.37 -2.91 31.15
C GLU A 244 -11.35 -3.89 30.47
N LYS A 245 -11.89 -3.52 29.31
CA LYS A 245 -12.87 -4.27 28.49
C LYS A 245 -12.30 -4.62 27.10
N GLY A 246 -13.07 -5.32 26.28
CA GLY A 246 -12.69 -5.61 24.90
C GLY A 246 -11.44 -6.48 24.80
N HIS A 247 -10.83 -6.50 23.62
CA HIS A 247 -9.65 -7.32 23.36
C HIS A 247 -8.44 -6.85 24.18
N LYS A 248 -8.24 -5.54 24.43
CA LYS A 248 -7.10 -5.07 25.23
C LYS A 248 -7.26 -5.44 26.71
N GLY A 249 -8.45 -5.27 27.28
CA GLY A 249 -8.75 -5.75 28.63
C GLY A 249 -8.60 -7.26 28.78
N PHE A 250 -8.95 -8.03 27.74
CA PHE A 250 -8.70 -9.47 27.67
C PHE A 250 -7.20 -9.81 27.64
N MET A 251 -6.43 -9.17 26.76
CA MET A 251 -4.98 -9.38 26.63
C MET A 251 -4.24 -9.01 27.91
N ASN A 252 -4.62 -7.92 28.57
CA ASN A 252 -4.08 -7.53 29.87
C ASN A 252 -4.33 -8.62 30.92
N LYS A 253 -5.52 -9.25 30.93
CA LYS A 253 -5.82 -10.37 31.84
C LYS A 253 -5.04 -11.65 31.49
N ILE A 254 -4.86 -11.97 30.20
CA ILE A 254 -3.97 -13.07 29.78
C ILE A 254 -2.56 -12.83 30.30
N GLU A 255 -1.99 -11.65 30.04
CA GLU A 255 -0.63 -11.34 30.45
C GLU A 255 -0.50 -11.40 31.97
N LYS A 256 -1.42 -10.77 32.70
CA LYS A 256 -1.32 -10.69 34.16
C LYS A 256 -1.64 -12.01 34.89
N TYR A 257 -2.62 -12.78 34.42
CA TYR A 257 -3.16 -13.92 35.19
C TYR A 257 -2.85 -15.29 34.61
N PHE A 258 -2.49 -15.36 33.32
CA PHE A 258 -2.12 -16.60 32.65
C PHE A 258 -0.61 -16.71 32.40
N ILE A 259 0.02 -15.67 31.83
CA ILE A 259 1.42 -15.72 31.36
C ILE A 259 2.42 -15.20 32.40
N GLY A 260 2.38 -13.89 32.69
CA GLY A 260 3.48 -13.06 33.17
C GLY A 260 3.76 -13.04 34.67
N THR A 261 3.11 -13.90 35.46
CA THR A 261 3.42 -14.04 36.89
C THR A 261 4.41 -15.18 37.14
N ASP A 262 5.15 -15.14 38.25
CA ASP A 262 5.86 -16.28 38.87
C ASP A 262 4.95 -17.51 39.05
N LYS A 263 3.66 -17.25 39.18
CA LYS A 263 2.62 -18.26 39.27
C LYS A 263 2.08 -18.68 37.90
N GLY A 264 2.32 -17.93 36.82
CA GLY A 264 1.78 -18.17 35.46
C GLY A 264 2.47 -19.30 34.71
N ILE A 265 2.19 -19.45 33.42
CA ILE A 265 2.77 -20.52 32.58
C ILE A 265 4.20 -20.24 32.12
N LYS A 266 4.72 -19.02 32.29
CA LYS A 266 6.08 -18.64 31.87
C LYS A 266 7.16 -19.54 32.48
N VAL A 267 6.96 -19.96 33.73
CA VAL A 267 7.90 -20.82 34.48
C VAL A 267 7.93 -22.27 34.01
N ILE A 268 7.02 -22.69 33.12
CA ILE A 268 7.06 -24.05 32.53
C ILE A 268 8.37 -24.27 31.77
N ARG A 269 8.95 -23.20 31.19
CA ARG A 269 10.23 -23.26 30.47
C ARG A 269 11.41 -23.60 31.37
N ASP A 270 11.28 -23.36 32.67
CA ASP A 270 12.32 -23.61 33.67
C ASP A 270 12.20 -25.00 34.30
N ILE A 271 11.16 -25.77 33.94
CA ILE A 271 10.97 -27.15 34.41
C ILE A 271 11.99 -28.06 33.73
N LYS A 272 12.77 -28.78 34.53
CA LYS A 272 13.73 -29.78 34.03
C LYS A 272 12.99 -30.91 33.31
N THR A 273 13.53 -31.36 32.19
CA THR A 273 12.96 -32.48 31.40
C THR A 273 13.25 -33.85 32.01
N THR A 274 14.20 -33.91 32.95
CA THR A 274 14.55 -35.10 33.73
C THR A 274 13.98 -35.02 35.13
N HIS A 275 13.52 -36.13 35.68
CA HIS A 275 13.06 -36.24 37.06
C HIS A 275 13.47 -37.59 37.66
N SER A 276 13.60 -37.63 38.98
CA SER A 276 13.82 -38.87 39.74
C SER A 276 12.80 -38.92 40.87
N ARG A 277 12.28 -40.11 41.18
CA ARG A 277 11.38 -40.27 42.34
C ARG A 277 12.10 -39.80 43.61
N PRO A 278 11.42 -39.04 44.50
CA PRO A 278 9.98 -38.81 44.59
C PRO A 278 9.47 -37.53 43.89
N GLU A 279 10.26 -36.88 43.04
CA GLU A 279 9.84 -35.64 42.37
C GLU A 279 8.69 -35.90 41.39
N LYS A 280 7.74 -34.95 41.30
CA LYS A 280 6.68 -34.99 40.30
C LYS A 280 7.29 -34.93 38.89
N SER A 281 6.69 -35.65 37.95
CA SER A 281 7.12 -35.61 36.55
C SER A 281 7.08 -34.18 35.98
N PRO A 282 7.90 -33.87 34.96
CA PRO A 282 7.88 -32.56 34.30
C PRO A 282 6.49 -32.20 33.77
N LEU A 283 5.76 -33.19 33.24
CA LEU A 283 4.38 -33.04 32.79
C LEU A 283 3.44 -32.69 33.94
N SER A 284 3.54 -33.38 35.08
CA SER A 284 2.72 -33.11 36.26
C SER A 284 2.96 -31.71 36.82
N GLN A 285 4.22 -31.27 36.84
CA GLN A 285 4.58 -29.90 37.23
C GLN A 285 4.01 -28.87 36.24
N ALA A 286 4.15 -29.10 34.94
CA ALA A 286 3.62 -28.21 33.90
C ALA A 286 2.09 -28.13 33.93
N ALA A 287 1.41 -29.26 34.11
CA ALA A 287 -0.04 -29.33 34.22
C ALA A 287 -0.54 -28.62 35.47
N GLU A 288 0.15 -28.73 36.60
CA GLU A 288 -0.18 -27.99 37.82
C GLU A 288 -0.08 -26.47 37.60
N ARG A 289 0.94 -25.99 36.87
CA ARG A 289 1.08 -24.58 36.50
C ARG A 289 -0.04 -24.13 35.56
N ALA A 290 -0.29 -24.89 34.50
CA ALA A 290 -1.36 -24.60 33.54
C ALA A 290 -2.75 -24.60 34.19
N TYR A 291 -3.01 -25.54 35.11
CA TYR A 291 -4.25 -25.60 35.89
C TYR A 291 -4.46 -24.31 36.70
N ASN A 292 -3.45 -23.92 37.48
CA ASN A 292 -3.54 -22.74 38.34
C ASN A 292 -3.62 -21.44 37.54
N ALA A 293 -2.93 -21.34 36.40
CA ALA A 293 -3.02 -20.21 35.48
C ALA A 293 -4.40 -20.12 34.83
N SER A 294 -4.93 -21.24 34.31
CA SER A 294 -6.26 -21.30 33.68
C SER A 294 -7.36 -20.90 34.66
N ARG A 295 -7.32 -21.44 35.89
CA ARG A 295 -8.29 -21.12 36.95
C ARG A 295 -8.28 -19.62 37.30
N ARG A 296 -7.09 -19.02 37.43
CA ARG A 296 -6.95 -17.58 37.71
C ARG A 296 -7.44 -16.73 36.56
N LEU A 297 -7.03 -17.04 35.32
CA LEU A 297 -7.53 -16.33 34.14
C LEU A 297 -9.06 -16.33 34.11
N CYS A 298 -9.67 -17.50 34.30
CA CYS A 298 -11.12 -17.65 34.29
C CYS A 298 -11.81 -16.84 35.40
N HIS A 299 -11.25 -16.83 36.62
CA HIS A 299 -11.76 -16.01 37.73
C HIS A 299 -11.83 -14.52 37.37
N TYR A 300 -10.80 -13.97 36.73
CA TYR A 300 -10.77 -12.55 36.34
C TYR A 300 -11.55 -12.24 35.06
N LEU A 301 -11.68 -13.20 34.14
CA LEU A 301 -12.55 -13.05 32.96
C LEU A 301 -14.03 -13.00 33.34
N LYS A 302 -14.45 -13.73 34.39
CA LYS A 302 -15.83 -13.69 34.89
C LYS A 302 -16.24 -12.29 35.37
N SER A 303 -15.29 -11.49 35.83
CA SER A 303 -15.53 -10.12 36.28
C SER A 303 -15.49 -9.09 35.15
N GLN A 304 -15.16 -9.48 33.92
CA GLN A 304 -15.10 -8.57 32.78
C GLN A 304 -16.51 -8.34 32.22
N THR A 305 -16.96 -7.08 32.23
CA THR A 305 -18.35 -6.69 31.96
C THR A 305 -18.85 -7.02 30.56
N ASP A 306 -17.97 -7.01 29.55
CA ASP A 306 -18.30 -7.33 28.15
C ASP A 306 -18.11 -8.82 27.79
N PHE A 307 -17.71 -9.65 28.77
CA PHE A 307 -17.54 -11.10 28.64
C PHE A 307 -18.52 -11.88 29.53
N ILE A 308 -18.95 -11.31 30.67
CA ILE A 308 -19.74 -11.99 31.70
C ILE A 308 -21.02 -12.67 31.16
N SER A 309 -21.68 -12.06 30.17
CA SER A 309 -22.91 -12.60 29.56
C SER A 309 -22.69 -13.91 28.81
N ASP A 310 -21.50 -14.10 28.24
CA ASP A 310 -21.14 -15.30 27.47
C ASP A 310 -20.20 -16.23 28.22
N PHE A 311 -19.76 -15.84 29.42
CA PHE A 311 -18.90 -16.67 30.27
C PHE A 311 -19.52 -18.07 30.52
N GLN A 312 -20.84 -18.14 30.76
CA GLN A 312 -21.54 -19.40 30.97
C GLN A 312 -21.45 -20.36 29.78
N LYS A 313 -21.21 -19.84 28.56
CA LYS A 313 -21.01 -20.66 27.36
C LYS A 313 -19.61 -21.28 27.33
N TYR A 314 -18.62 -20.58 27.87
CA TYR A 314 -17.23 -21.03 27.98
C TYR A 314 -16.96 -21.93 29.20
N GLU A 315 -17.74 -21.76 30.27
CA GLU A 315 -17.57 -22.47 31.54
C GLU A 315 -17.48 -24.01 31.40
N PRO A 316 -18.29 -24.71 30.56
CA PRO A 316 -18.14 -26.15 30.34
C PRO A 316 -16.77 -26.54 29.78
N LEU A 317 -16.30 -25.83 28.75
CA LEU A 317 -14.98 -26.07 28.14
C LEU A 317 -13.86 -25.85 29.15
N HIS A 318 -13.95 -24.76 29.91
CA HIS A 318 -12.99 -24.45 30.97
C HIS A 318 -12.94 -25.54 32.04
N ASN A 319 -14.09 -26.00 32.53
CA ASN A 319 -14.16 -27.02 33.57
C ASN A 319 -13.60 -28.36 33.06
N SER A 320 -13.93 -28.77 31.84
CA SER A 320 -13.34 -29.99 31.25
C SER A 320 -11.82 -29.88 31.11
N LEU A 321 -11.30 -28.71 30.72
CA LEU A 321 -9.85 -28.48 30.65
C LEU A 321 -9.20 -28.58 32.03
N LEU A 322 -9.82 -28.01 33.07
CA LEU A 322 -9.31 -28.14 34.43
C LEU A 322 -9.29 -29.59 34.91
N THR A 323 -10.32 -30.39 34.61
CA THR A 323 -10.36 -31.83 34.94
C THR A 323 -9.23 -32.58 34.27
N LEU A 324 -9.00 -32.33 32.96
CA LEU A 324 -7.89 -32.93 32.22
C LEU A 324 -6.53 -32.57 32.84
N LEU A 325 -6.31 -31.28 33.14
CA LEU A 325 -5.06 -30.79 33.74
C LEU A 325 -4.86 -31.30 35.17
N ASP A 326 -5.93 -31.51 35.93
CA ASP A 326 -5.87 -32.07 37.28
C ASP A 326 -5.44 -33.54 37.26
N GLY A 327 -5.97 -34.33 36.31
CA GLY A 327 -5.57 -35.73 36.11
C GLY A 327 -4.06 -35.90 35.86
N PHE A 328 -3.43 -34.96 35.15
CA PHE A 328 -1.98 -34.98 34.92
C PHE A 328 -1.13 -34.73 36.16
N LYS A 329 -1.69 -34.10 37.21
CA LYS A 329 -0.92 -33.81 38.43
C LYS A 329 -0.52 -35.07 39.18
N THR A 330 -1.33 -36.11 39.07
CA THR A 330 -1.16 -37.39 39.78
C THR A 330 -0.81 -38.54 38.84
N SER A 331 -1.20 -38.47 37.56
CA SER A 331 -0.92 -39.54 36.62
C SER A 331 0.57 -39.59 36.25
N GLU A 332 1.17 -40.77 36.35
CA GLU A 332 2.55 -41.03 35.90
C GLU A 332 2.62 -41.41 34.40
N HIS A 333 1.49 -41.72 33.78
CA HIS A 333 1.39 -42.13 32.38
C HIS A 333 0.04 -41.74 31.76
N PHE A 334 -0.08 -41.81 30.44
CA PHE A 334 -1.35 -41.61 29.76
C PHE A 334 -2.20 -42.89 29.83
N ASN A 335 -3.40 -42.79 30.38
CA ASN A 335 -4.32 -43.90 30.62
C ASN A 335 -5.70 -43.62 30.00
N HIS A 336 -6.65 -44.56 30.14
CA HIS A 336 -8.01 -44.38 29.61
C HIS A 336 -8.74 -43.18 30.23
N GLN A 337 -8.54 -42.91 31.52
CA GLN A 337 -9.14 -41.73 32.16
C GLN A 337 -8.63 -40.41 31.53
N PHE A 338 -7.36 -40.33 31.15
CA PHE A 338 -6.85 -39.21 30.35
C PHE A 338 -7.58 -39.09 29.01
N ARG A 339 -7.80 -40.21 28.30
CA ARG A 339 -8.52 -40.25 27.03
C ARG A 339 -9.96 -39.74 27.19
N ASP A 340 -10.68 -40.25 28.20
CA ASP A 340 -12.06 -39.83 28.51
C ASP A 340 -12.15 -38.33 28.83
N ASN A 341 -11.19 -37.82 29.60
CA ASN A 341 -11.10 -36.39 29.91
C ASN A 341 -10.79 -35.56 28.66
N LEU A 342 -9.88 -36.02 27.79
CA LEU A 342 -9.54 -35.34 26.55
C LEU A 342 -10.73 -35.31 25.58
N ASP A 343 -11.45 -36.42 25.44
CA ASP A 343 -12.65 -36.50 24.60
C ASP A 343 -13.79 -35.64 25.17
N THR A 344 -13.89 -35.52 26.49
CA THR A 344 -14.79 -34.54 27.13
C THR A 344 -14.43 -33.10 26.74
N VAL A 345 -13.13 -32.75 26.71
CA VAL A 345 -12.68 -31.43 26.23
C VAL A 345 -12.99 -31.24 24.74
N LYS A 346 -12.79 -32.24 23.89
CA LYS A 346 -13.16 -32.17 22.46
C LYS A 346 -14.66 -31.92 22.27
N ASN A 347 -15.48 -32.68 22.98
CA ASN A 347 -16.94 -32.55 22.90
C ASN A 347 -17.41 -31.15 23.32
N THR A 348 -16.87 -30.59 24.42
CA THR A 348 -17.22 -29.23 24.86
C THR A 348 -16.66 -28.15 23.92
N LEU A 349 -15.49 -28.39 23.31
CA LEU A 349 -14.88 -27.52 22.31
C LEU A 349 -15.73 -27.43 21.04
N ASP A 350 -16.27 -28.54 20.58
CA ASP A 350 -17.15 -28.63 19.41
C ASP A 350 -18.50 -27.95 19.65
N GLN A 351 -19.05 -28.10 20.87
CA GLN A 351 -20.29 -27.45 21.29
C GLN A 351 -20.16 -25.92 21.37
N LEU A 352 -18.96 -25.38 21.64
CA LEU A 352 -18.70 -23.95 21.73
C LEU A 352 -18.67 -23.29 20.34
N ALA A 353 -19.85 -23.01 19.77
CA ALA A 353 -19.99 -22.52 18.39
C ALA A 353 -20.02 -20.99 18.27
N PRO A 354 -19.30 -20.37 17.31
CA PRO A 354 -19.25 -18.91 17.14
C PRO A 354 -20.62 -18.22 17.01
N ARG A 355 -21.61 -18.90 16.42
CA ARG A 355 -23.00 -18.41 16.31
C ARG A 355 -23.68 -18.14 17.65
N GLN A 356 -23.16 -18.69 18.74
CA GLN A 356 -23.70 -18.51 20.08
C GLN A 356 -23.08 -17.30 20.80
N PHE A 357 -22.03 -16.67 20.25
CA PHE A 357 -21.29 -15.63 20.95
C PHE A 357 -21.93 -14.26 20.75
N GLY A 358 -21.88 -13.40 21.78
CA GLY A 358 -22.21 -12.00 21.65
C GLY A 358 -21.12 -11.23 20.87
N THR A 359 -21.50 -10.11 20.26
CA THR A 359 -20.59 -9.29 19.44
C THR A 359 -19.34 -8.87 20.19
N SER A 360 -19.45 -8.55 21.50
CA SER A 360 -18.32 -8.11 22.33
C SER A 360 -17.37 -9.23 22.74
N SER A 361 -17.87 -10.46 22.93
CA SER A 361 -17.10 -11.59 23.45
C SER A 361 -16.51 -12.49 22.35
N THR A 362 -17.02 -12.38 21.11
CA THR A 362 -16.72 -13.28 19.99
C THR A 362 -15.22 -13.47 19.77
N VAL A 363 -14.45 -12.38 19.68
CA VAL A 363 -13.00 -12.43 19.45
C VAL A 363 -12.28 -13.15 20.60
N MET A 364 -12.68 -12.91 21.84
CA MET A 364 -12.07 -13.50 23.03
C MET A 364 -12.35 -15.00 23.12
N LEU A 365 -13.60 -15.40 22.89
CA LEU A 365 -14.02 -16.80 22.89
C LEU A 365 -13.37 -17.59 21.76
N GLN A 366 -13.23 -17.00 20.58
CA GLN A 366 -12.49 -17.62 19.47
C GLN A 366 -11.00 -17.80 19.80
N ALA A 367 -10.36 -16.81 20.45
CA ALA A 367 -8.97 -16.93 20.89
C ALA A 367 -8.78 -18.06 21.92
N LEU A 368 -9.67 -18.14 22.93
CA LEU A 368 -9.65 -19.22 23.92
C LEU A 368 -9.91 -20.59 23.27
N LYS A 369 -10.91 -20.68 22.39
CA LYS A 369 -11.24 -21.89 21.64
C LYS A 369 -10.03 -22.35 20.80
N GLY A 370 -9.40 -21.45 20.06
CA GLY A 370 -8.23 -21.76 19.23
C GLY A 370 -7.03 -22.23 20.05
N GLY A 371 -6.73 -21.57 21.17
CA GLY A 371 -5.64 -21.97 22.06
C GLY A 371 -5.84 -23.35 22.68
N ILE A 372 -7.06 -23.65 23.15
CA ILE A 372 -7.39 -24.97 23.71
C ILE A 372 -7.40 -26.04 22.62
N ALA A 373 -7.91 -25.76 21.42
CA ALA A 373 -7.88 -26.66 20.29
C ALA A 373 -6.45 -27.11 19.93
N ALA A 374 -5.49 -26.17 19.92
CA ALA A 374 -4.09 -26.49 19.65
C ALA A 374 -3.47 -27.39 20.72
N LEU A 375 -3.82 -27.19 21.99
CA LEU A 375 -3.39 -28.08 23.08
C LEU A 375 -4.00 -29.48 22.93
N VAL A 376 -5.29 -29.56 22.60
CA VAL A 376 -6.01 -30.83 22.38
C VAL A 376 -5.38 -31.61 21.23
N ASP A 377 -5.07 -30.96 20.10
CA ASP A 377 -4.40 -31.60 18.94
C ASP A 377 -3.03 -32.19 19.32
N ALA A 378 -2.25 -31.49 20.14
CA ALA A 378 -0.98 -32.01 20.63
C ALA A 378 -1.17 -33.24 21.54
N LEU A 379 -2.16 -33.19 22.45
CA LEU A 379 -2.45 -34.27 23.38
C LEU A 379 -3.10 -35.49 22.70
N ASP A 380 -3.81 -35.31 21.59
CA ASP A 380 -4.50 -36.39 20.88
C ASP A 380 -3.54 -37.33 20.13
N LYS A 381 -2.32 -36.87 19.87
CA LYS A 381 -1.23 -37.67 19.28
C LYS A 381 -0.66 -38.72 20.24
N THR A 382 -1.11 -38.71 21.49
CA THR A 382 -0.59 -39.59 22.53
C THR A 382 -1.07 -41.03 22.37
N TYR A 383 -0.12 -41.98 22.44
CA TYR A 383 -0.44 -43.40 22.53
C TYR A 383 -0.95 -43.74 23.93
N VAL A 384 -2.16 -44.32 23.97
CA VAL A 384 -2.73 -44.94 25.18
C VAL A 384 -2.94 -46.40 24.86
N SER A 385 -2.27 -47.28 25.60
CA SER A 385 -2.47 -48.72 25.44
C SER A 385 -3.95 -49.08 25.64
N SER A 386 -4.52 -49.87 24.73
CA SER A 386 -5.89 -50.41 24.86
C SER A 386 -6.12 -51.12 26.18
N TYR A 387 -5.05 -51.62 26.81
CA TYR A 387 -5.08 -52.35 28.08
C TYR A 387 -4.70 -51.51 29.31
N SER A 388 -4.38 -50.21 29.14
CA SER A 388 -3.91 -49.35 30.24
C SER A 388 -4.94 -49.23 31.37
N GLY A 389 -4.60 -49.69 32.57
CA GLY A 389 -5.48 -49.61 33.74
C GLY A 389 -6.72 -50.53 33.69
N ARG A 390 -6.79 -51.46 32.73
CA ARG A 390 -7.87 -52.45 32.66
C ARG A 390 -7.78 -53.39 33.86
N GLN A 391 -8.89 -53.56 34.57
CA GLN A 391 -8.98 -54.55 35.66
C GLN A 391 -9.07 -55.96 35.09
N TRP A 392 -8.56 -56.93 35.85
CA TRP A 392 -8.61 -58.34 35.49
C TRP A 392 -10.07 -58.78 35.44
N GLN A 393 -10.49 -59.39 34.34
CA GLN A 393 -11.83 -59.94 34.21
C GLN A 393 -11.81 -61.39 34.69
N GLU A 394 -12.72 -61.77 35.59
CA GLU A 394 -12.77 -63.12 36.14
C GLU A 394 -13.01 -64.16 35.05
N GLU A 395 -13.79 -63.80 34.02
CA GLU A 395 -14.07 -64.65 32.87
C GLU A 395 -12.83 -64.93 32.01
N GLU A 396 -11.79 -64.09 32.11
CA GLU A 396 -10.56 -64.17 31.30
C GLU A 396 -9.34 -64.69 32.09
N LEU A 397 -9.49 -65.02 33.38
CA LEU A 397 -8.38 -65.43 34.28
C LEU A 397 -7.49 -66.54 33.70
N GLY A 398 -8.09 -67.54 33.06
CA GLY A 398 -7.37 -68.66 32.44
C GLY A 398 -6.61 -68.30 31.15
N HIS A 399 -6.84 -67.12 30.58
CA HIS A 399 -6.26 -66.69 29.31
C HIS A 399 -5.05 -65.77 29.48
N TYR A 400 -5.00 -64.94 30.53
CA TYR A 400 -3.91 -63.96 30.69
C TYR A 400 -2.52 -64.61 30.74
N ALA A 401 -2.36 -65.68 31.51
CA ALA A 401 -1.09 -66.42 31.59
C ALA A 401 -0.74 -67.07 30.23
N LYS A 402 -1.74 -67.62 29.53
CA LYS A 402 -1.54 -68.23 28.21
C LYS A 402 -1.13 -67.21 27.15
N ILE A 403 -1.76 -66.03 27.17
CA ILE A 403 -1.40 -64.89 26.31
C ILE A 403 0.05 -64.47 26.58
N CYS A 404 0.41 -64.30 27.86
CA CYS A 404 1.77 -63.95 28.25
C CYS A 404 2.78 -64.94 27.65
N TRP A 405 2.58 -66.24 27.91
CA TRP A 405 3.47 -67.29 27.42
C TRP A 405 3.47 -67.49 25.90
N THR A 406 2.38 -67.13 25.24
CA THR A 406 2.28 -67.13 23.77
C THR A 406 3.07 -65.99 23.15
N ILE A 407 3.13 -64.84 23.81
CA ILE A 407 3.82 -63.64 23.32
C ILE A 407 5.32 -63.68 23.67
N THR A 408 5.72 -64.38 24.74
CA THR A 408 7.12 -64.45 25.17
C THR A 408 8.12 -64.84 24.07
N PRO A 409 7.90 -65.89 23.25
CA PRO A 409 8.80 -66.25 22.14
C PRO A 409 8.88 -65.14 21.10
N ILE A 410 7.74 -64.53 20.75
CA ILE A 410 7.67 -63.46 19.76
C ILE A 410 8.51 -62.26 20.21
N LEU A 411 8.38 -61.87 21.49
CA LEU A 411 9.17 -60.80 22.08
C LEU A 411 10.65 -61.16 22.13
N TYR A 412 10.97 -62.38 22.55
CA TYR A 412 12.34 -62.86 22.62
C TYR A 412 13.01 -62.79 21.24
N ASP A 413 12.39 -63.39 20.21
CA ASP A 413 12.94 -63.43 18.86
C ASP A 413 13.07 -62.03 18.26
N ALA A 414 12.00 -61.23 18.27
CA ALA A 414 12.00 -59.91 17.64
C ALA A 414 12.97 -58.93 18.33
N LEU A 415 13.01 -58.92 19.68
CA LEU A 415 13.93 -58.04 20.40
C LEU A 415 15.38 -58.51 20.31
N THR A 416 15.62 -59.83 20.25
CA THR A 416 16.96 -60.38 20.02
C THR A 416 17.45 -60.05 18.62
N GLU A 417 16.61 -60.17 17.59
CA GLU A 417 16.94 -59.72 16.24
C GLU A 417 17.28 -58.23 16.24
N LEU A 418 16.39 -57.38 16.79
CA LEU A 418 16.63 -55.94 16.84
C LEU A 418 17.95 -55.60 17.54
N LYS A 419 18.21 -56.21 18.71
CA LYS A 419 19.48 -56.02 19.43
C LYS A 419 20.67 -56.42 18.56
N ASN A 420 20.63 -57.61 17.95
CA ASN A 420 21.75 -58.11 17.16
C ASN A 420 22.01 -57.26 15.91
N ARG A 421 20.96 -56.80 15.22
CA ARG A 421 21.10 -55.87 14.08
C ARG A 421 21.71 -54.53 14.51
N LEU A 422 21.25 -53.99 15.66
CA LEU A 422 21.78 -52.76 16.25
C LEU A 422 23.25 -52.89 16.66
N GLU A 423 23.64 -54.03 17.23
CA GLU A 423 24.97 -54.25 17.80
C GLU A 423 26.01 -54.69 16.76
N TYR A 424 25.63 -55.55 15.83
CA TYR A 424 26.57 -56.24 14.93
C TYR A 424 26.38 -55.91 13.44
N GLU A 425 25.26 -55.28 13.04
CA GLU A 425 24.95 -54.98 11.63
C GLU A 425 24.84 -53.48 11.31
N ASN A 426 25.49 -52.63 12.11
CA ASN A 426 25.59 -51.17 11.90
C ASN A 426 24.25 -50.41 11.92
N TRP A 427 23.18 -50.98 12.49
CA TRP A 427 21.92 -50.24 12.65
C TRP A 427 21.96 -49.22 13.79
N ASN A 428 23.04 -49.17 14.58
CA ASN A 428 23.22 -48.22 15.68
C ASN A 428 23.10 -46.74 15.24
N ASP A 429 23.57 -46.38 14.05
CA ASP A 429 23.51 -44.99 13.57
C ASP A 429 22.26 -44.71 12.72
N TYR A 430 21.40 -45.72 12.50
CA TYR A 430 20.22 -45.57 11.66
C TYR A 430 19.17 -44.69 12.33
N LYS A 431 18.52 -43.86 11.51
CA LYS A 431 17.44 -43.00 11.98
C LYS A 431 16.15 -43.79 12.08
N ILE A 432 15.25 -43.32 12.93
CA ILE A 432 13.90 -43.91 13.04
C ILE A 432 13.16 -43.75 11.71
N TYR A 433 13.09 -42.52 11.20
CA TYR A 433 12.61 -42.21 9.85
C TYR A 433 13.75 -41.61 9.02
N HIS A 434 13.92 -42.10 7.80
CA HIS A 434 14.91 -41.56 6.88
C HIS A 434 14.34 -41.44 5.45
N PRO A 435 13.61 -40.36 5.14
CA PRO A 435 12.90 -40.23 3.87
C PRO A 435 13.82 -40.21 2.65
N ALA A 436 15.07 -39.75 2.82
CA ALA A 436 16.07 -39.71 1.76
C ALA A 436 16.73 -41.07 1.49
N ASP A 437 16.68 -42.01 2.44
CA ASP A 437 17.30 -43.33 2.34
C ASP A 437 16.59 -44.35 3.24
N SER A 438 15.65 -45.11 2.67
CA SER A 438 14.92 -46.14 3.41
C SER A 438 15.80 -47.30 3.86
N THR A 439 16.99 -47.49 3.26
CA THR A 439 17.93 -48.56 3.65
C THR A 439 18.64 -48.30 4.97
N SER A 440 18.52 -47.08 5.51
CA SER A 440 18.99 -46.70 6.85
C SER A 440 17.87 -46.15 7.74
N SER A 441 16.62 -46.57 7.47
CA SER A 441 15.43 -46.26 8.28
C SER A 441 14.99 -47.47 9.10
N LEU A 442 15.03 -47.35 10.43
CA LEU A 442 14.55 -48.40 11.33
C LEU A 442 13.03 -48.64 11.22
N HIS A 443 12.27 -47.59 10.87
CA HIS A 443 10.85 -47.73 10.51
C HIS A 443 10.69 -48.73 9.36
N ALA A 444 11.37 -48.49 8.23
CA ALA A 444 11.26 -49.32 7.05
C ALA A 444 11.80 -50.75 7.25
N LEU A 445 12.92 -50.90 7.98
CA LEU A 445 13.63 -52.17 8.09
C LEU A 445 13.11 -53.14 9.17
N PHE A 446 12.43 -52.63 10.19
CA PHE A 446 12.06 -53.47 11.34
C PHE A 446 10.70 -53.11 11.94
N PHE A 447 10.50 -51.85 12.31
CA PHE A 447 9.31 -51.46 13.07
C PHE A 447 8.01 -51.61 12.26
N ARG A 448 8.07 -51.33 10.95
CA ARG A 448 6.94 -51.51 10.04
C ARG A 448 6.44 -52.95 10.01
N ASP A 449 7.35 -53.91 9.84
CA ASP A 449 7.03 -55.34 9.78
C ASP A 449 6.58 -55.88 11.15
N ASN A 450 6.98 -55.22 12.23
CA ASN A 450 6.52 -55.47 13.59
C ASN A 450 5.26 -54.65 13.99
N GLY A 451 4.55 -54.07 13.01
CA GLY A 451 3.22 -53.46 13.21
C GLY A 451 3.20 -51.99 13.64
N TYR A 452 4.35 -51.34 13.76
CA TYR A 452 4.44 -49.92 14.10
C TYR A 452 4.41 -49.06 12.84
N ASP A 453 3.47 -48.11 12.77
CA ASP A 453 3.31 -47.22 11.61
C ASP A 453 3.23 -47.99 10.27
N PHE A 454 2.61 -49.19 10.28
CA PHE A 454 2.60 -50.13 9.14
C PHE A 454 1.93 -49.59 7.87
N ASN A 455 0.97 -48.66 8.05
CA ASN A 455 0.27 -47.96 6.96
C ASN A 455 1.08 -46.84 6.32
N ARG A 456 2.24 -46.47 6.89
CA ARG A 456 3.10 -45.42 6.34
C ARG A 456 4.02 -46.00 5.25
N PRO A 457 4.38 -45.21 4.22
CA PRO A 457 5.38 -45.62 3.25
C PRO A 457 6.77 -45.72 3.89
N GLU A 458 7.69 -46.46 3.26
CA GLU A 458 9.06 -46.68 3.79
C GLU A 458 9.86 -45.38 3.87
N ASN A 459 9.59 -44.41 2.99
CA ASN A 459 10.24 -43.10 2.96
C ASN A 459 9.43 -42.04 3.74
N ALA A 460 8.66 -42.43 4.74
CA ALA A 460 7.92 -41.48 5.57
C ALA A 460 8.87 -40.49 6.26
N GLU A 461 8.52 -39.20 6.25
CA GLU A 461 9.31 -38.18 6.94
C GLU A 461 9.19 -38.28 8.47
N ASN A 462 8.02 -38.71 8.96
CA ASN A 462 7.71 -38.87 10.37
C ASN A 462 6.52 -39.83 10.59
N GLY A 463 6.32 -40.22 11.85
CA GLY A 463 5.19 -41.03 12.30
C GLY A 463 5.05 -41.07 13.82
N GLY A 464 4.38 -42.10 14.34
CA GLY A 464 4.11 -42.25 15.78
C GLY A 464 5.33 -42.63 16.61
N LEU A 465 6.35 -43.22 15.99
CA LEU A 465 7.65 -43.50 16.63
C LEU A 465 8.42 -42.21 16.99
N ASN A 466 9.21 -42.27 18.07
CA ASN A 466 10.03 -41.16 18.55
C ASN A 466 11.11 -40.79 17.52
N HIS A 467 10.96 -39.65 16.85
CA HIS A 467 11.80 -39.25 15.72
C HIS A 467 12.58 -37.96 15.98
N ARG A 468 12.92 -37.70 17.24
CA ARG A 468 13.81 -36.60 17.59
C ARG A 468 15.18 -36.81 16.95
N GLN A 469 15.86 -35.71 16.59
CA GLN A 469 17.14 -35.79 15.88
C GLN A 469 18.24 -36.49 16.70
N ASP A 470 18.14 -36.47 18.03
CA ASP A 470 19.04 -37.14 18.97
C ASP A 470 18.64 -38.59 19.28
N PHE A 471 17.60 -39.13 18.64
CA PHE A 471 17.10 -40.48 18.88
C PHE A 471 17.26 -41.37 17.64
N ASN A 472 18.13 -42.37 17.74
CA ASN A 472 18.53 -43.28 16.67
C ASN A 472 18.69 -44.72 17.20
N GLY A 473 19.24 -45.63 16.39
CA GLY A 473 19.47 -47.02 16.78
C GLY A 473 20.30 -47.17 18.08
N SER A 474 21.32 -46.35 18.29
CA SER A 474 22.20 -46.40 19.46
C SER A 474 21.44 -46.05 20.74
N SER A 475 20.46 -45.16 20.62
CA SER A 475 19.56 -44.81 21.72
C SER A 475 18.67 -46.00 22.09
N ILE A 476 18.16 -46.74 21.08
CA ILE A 476 17.38 -47.97 21.30
C ILE A 476 18.25 -49.05 21.94
N LEU A 477 19.46 -49.29 21.41
CA LEU A 477 20.37 -50.29 21.96
C LEU A 477 20.67 -50.02 23.43
N LYS A 478 20.92 -48.76 23.81
CA LYS A 478 21.09 -48.35 25.22
C LYS A 478 19.84 -48.64 26.07
N HIS A 479 18.64 -48.54 25.52
CA HIS A 479 17.41 -48.94 26.22
C HIS A 479 17.29 -50.46 26.38
N LEU A 480 17.79 -51.25 25.42
CA LEU A 480 17.79 -52.72 25.49
C LEU A 480 18.86 -53.27 26.45
N THR A 481 20.00 -52.59 26.60
CA THR A 481 21.17 -53.12 27.36
C THR A 481 21.49 -52.36 28.64
N ASN A 482 20.67 -51.39 29.06
CA ASN A 482 20.93 -50.69 30.32
C ASN A 482 20.76 -51.60 31.55
N GLU A 483 21.52 -51.29 32.59
CA GLU A 483 21.49 -52.00 33.88
C GLU A 483 20.20 -51.77 34.67
N ALA A 484 19.47 -50.67 34.40
CA ALA A 484 18.26 -50.30 35.15
C ALA A 484 17.11 -51.28 34.94
N HIS A 485 16.91 -51.72 33.69
CA HIS A 485 15.88 -52.69 33.31
C HIS A 485 16.44 -54.06 33.00
N ASN A 486 17.72 -54.12 32.62
CA ASN A 486 18.45 -55.35 32.35
C ASN A 486 17.66 -56.30 31.41
N LEU A 487 17.13 -55.74 30.31
CA LEU A 487 16.34 -56.53 29.34
C LEU A 487 17.24 -57.55 28.66
N PHE A 488 18.42 -57.10 28.24
CA PHE A 488 19.54 -57.92 27.78
C PHE A 488 20.80 -57.60 28.60
N SER A 489 21.53 -58.63 29.01
CA SER A 489 22.85 -58.55 29.64
C SER A 489 23.66 -59.79 29.36
N GLN A 490 24.98 -59.65 29.34
CA GLN A 490 25.89 -60.76 29.18
C GLN A 490 26.53 -61.12 30.54
N LEU A 491 26.52 -62.41 30.84
CA LEU A 491 27.34 -62.98 31.91
C LEU A 491 28.54 -63.65 31.25
N SER A 492 29.75 -63.12 31.48
CA SER A 492 30.98 -63.73 30.97
C SER A 492 31.56 -64.66 32.03
N SER A 493 31.71 -65.94 31.68
CA SER A 493 32.41 -66.92 32.52
C SER A 493 33.67 -67.43 31.81
N PRO A 494 34.82 -67.55 32.50
CA PRO A 494 36.03 -68.12 31.90
C PRO A 494 35.82 -69.60 31.56
N VAL A 495 36.26 -70.03 30.37
CA VAL A 495 36.23 -71.45 30.00
C VAL A 495 37.25 -72.19 30.87
N THR A 496 36.76 -73.01 31.81
CA THR A 496 37.63 -73.85 32.64
C THR A 496 37.86 -75.19 31.94
N GLY A 497 39.13 -75.60 31.80
CA GLY A 497 39.51 -76.91 31.26
C GLY A 497 40.17 -76.94 29.88
N ILE A 498 40.59 -75.80 29.32
CA ILE A 498 41.46 -75.79 28.14
C ILE A 498 42.89 -76.15 28.59
N PRO A 499 43.49 -77.27 28.12
CA PRO A 499 44.88 -77.57 28.43
C PRO A 499 45.79 -76.49 27.82
N PRO A 500 46.78 -75.96 28.57
CA PRO A 500 47.65 -74.90 28.08
C PRO A 500 48.39 -75.36 26.81
N SER A 501 48.33 -74.53 25.77
CA SER A 501 49.11 -74.76 24.54
C SER A 501 50.59 -74.84 24.87
N THR A 502 51.27 -75.84 24.31
CA THR A 502 52.72 -76.07 24.47
C THR A 502 53.60 -75.05 23.74
N SER A 503 53.01 -74.04 23.08
CA SER A 503 53.70 -72.92 22.46
C SER A 503 53.48 -71.66 23.30
N GLY A 504 54.54 -71.13 23.90
CA GLY A 504 54.53 -69.95 24.78
C GLY A 504 54.24 -68.62 24.07
N SER A 505 53.07 -68.49 23.45
CA SER A 505 52.51 -67.24 22.95
C SER A 505 51.12 -67.05 23.56
N ASP A 506 50.93 -65.91 24.24
CA ASP A 506 49.69 -65.32 24.78
C ASP A 506 48.51 -66.29 24.98
N GLU A 507 48.19 -66.56 26.25
CA GLU A 507 46.96 -67.24 26.66
C GLU A 507 45.75 -66.54 26.00
N LEU A 508 45.14 -67.19 24.99
CA LEU A 508 43.80 -66.82 24.54
C LEU A 508 42.84 -67.20 25.68
N ASP A 509 42.52 -66.23 26.53
CA ASP A 509 41.49 -66.39 27.55
C ASP A 509 40.12 -66.39 26.87
N VAL A 510 39.58 -67.58 26.60
CA VAL A 510 38.26 -67.75 26.00
C VAL A 510 37.22 -67.64 27.12
N THR A 511 36.35 -66.64 27.05
CA THR A 511 35.20 -66.49 27.93
C THR A 511 33.93 -66.89 27.17
N VAL A 512 33.03 -67.63 27.82
CA VAL A 512 31.67 -67.85 27.31
C VAL A 512 30.80 -66.70 27.82
N ALA A 513 30.25 -65.92 26.90
CA ALA A 513 29.24 -64.92 27.21
C ALA A 513 27.86 -65.57 27.04
N GLU A 514 27.15 -65.77 28.16
CA GLU A 514 25.76 -66.22 28.15
C GLU A 514 24.84 -65.01 28.32
N GLU A 515 23.82 -64.91 27.46
CA GLU A 515 22.77 -63.91 27.62
C GLU A 515 21.96 -64.24 28.88
N SER A 516 21.83 -63.28 29.81
CA SER A 516 21.22 -63.47 31.13
C SER A 516 20.22 -62.38 31.50
N GLY A 517 19.84 -61.56 30.51
CA GLY A 517 18.83 -60.52 30.64
C GLY A 517 17.43 -61.06 30.96
N LEU A 518 16.52 -60.14 31.29
CA LEU A 518 15.14 -60.45 31.62
C LEU A 518 14.39 -61.17 30.48
N ILE A 519 14.67 -60.80 29.22
CA ILE A 519 13.99 -61.38 28.05
C ILE A 519 14.36 -62.87 27.91
N GLN A 520 15.66 -63.22 28.03
CA GLN A 520 16.11 -64.61 28.06
C GLN A 520 15.47 -65.38 29.21
N LYS A 521 15.50 -64.82 30.43
CA LYS A 521 14.91 -65.47 31.62
C LYS A 521 13.43 -65.77 31.45
N LEU A 522 12.66 -64.87 30.86
CA LEU A 522 11.24 -65.10 30.56
C LEU A 522 11.07 -66.26 29.57
N TYR A 523 11.90 -66.33 28.54
CA TYR A 523 11.89 -67.43 27.59
C TYR A 523 12.28 -68.78 28.25
N ASP A 524 13.27 -68.79 29.15
CA ASP A 524 13.66 -69.97 29.91
C ASP A 524 12.54 -70.44 30.86
N PHE A 525 11.80 -69.50 31.47
CA PHE A 525 10.63 -69.82 32.27
C PHE A 525 9.51 -70.42 31.44
N LEU A 526 9.32 -70.01 30.18
CA LEU A 526 8.38 -70.67 29.28
C LEU A 526 8.78 -72.13 29.03
N GLN A 527 10.05 -72.40 28.75
CA GLN A 527 10.52 -73.78 28.59
C GLN A 527 10.32 -74.60 29.87
N THR A 528 10.56 -73.99 31.03
CA THR A 528 10.33 -74.62 32.33
C THR A 528 8.85 -74.91 32.56
N TYR A 529 7.97 -73.96 32.22
CA TYR A 529 6.53 -74.13 32.27
C TYR A 529 6.08 -75.33 31.42
N CYS A 530 6.51 -75.41 30.15
CA CYS A 530 6.21 -76.54 29.28
C CYS A 530 6.68 -77.87 29.89
N LYS A 531 7.92 -77.94 30.39
CA LYS A 531 8.47 -79.15 31.05
C LYS A 531 7.65 -79.56 32.27
N VAL A 532 7.25 -78.60 33.12
CA VAL A 532 6.43 -78.86 34.31
C VAL A 532 5.05 -79.38 33.92
N CYS A 533 4.40 -78.82 32.90
CA CYS A 533 3.10 -79.29 32.45
C CYS A 533 3.14 -80.75 31.97
N HIS A 534 4.25 -81.18 31.34
CA HIS A 534 4.50 -82.57 30.97
C HIS A 534 4.74 -83.53 32.16
N LEU A 535 4.92 -83.04 33.39
CA LEU A 535 5.01 -83.86 34.60
C LEU A 535 3.63 -84.25 35.17
N THR A 536 2.56 -83.65 34.66
CA THR A 536 1.20 -83.93 35.12
C THR A 536 0.85 -85.39 34.89
N ARG A 537 0.43 -86.10 35.95
CA ARG A 537 -0.06 -87.47 35.82
C ARG A 537 -1.39 -87.48 35.07
N ILE A 538 -1.42 -88.19 33.94
CA ILE A 538 -2.62 -88.39 33.13
C ILE A 538 -3.10 -89.82 33.32
N ASP A 539 -4.29 -90.02 33.89
CA ASP A 539 -4.81 -91.37 34.19
C ASP A 539 -5.16 -92.17 32.93
N LYS A 540 -5.56 -91.48 31.85
CA LYS A 540 -5.94 -92.08 30.57
C LYS A 540 -5.37 -91.26 29.42
N PRO A 541 -4.04 -91.33 29.18
CA PRO A 541 -3.44 -90.62 28.06
C PRO A 541 -3.91 -91.24 26.75
N ARG A 542 -3.90 -90.44 25.68
CA ARG A 542 -4.40 -90.85 24.36
C ARG A 542 -3.34 -90.65 23.28
N ALA A 543 -3.36 -91.51 22.27
CA ALA A 543 -2.56 -91.29 21.07
C ALA A 543 -3.09 -90.08 20.27
N PRO A 544 -2.24 -89.35 19.54
CA PRO A 544 -2.68 -88.32 18.62
C PRO A 544 -3.42 -88.93 17.42
N CYS A 545 -4.58 -88.36 17.07
CA CYS A 545 -5.52 -88.93 16.10
C CYS A 545 -5.71 -88.08 14.83
N SER A 546 -5.13 -86.88 14.78
CA SER A 546 -5.23 -85.95 13.64
C SER A 546 -3.90 -85.28 13.35
N VAL A 547 -3.71 -84.73 12.14
CA VAL A 547 -2.46 -84.00 11.79
C VAL A 547 -2.14 -82.90 12.79
N TYR A 548 -3.15 -82.17 13.25
CA TYR A 548 -3.02 -81.17 14.31
C TYR A 548 -2.42 -81.76 15.60
N GLU A 549 -3.00 -82.86 16.09
CA GLU A 549 -2.52 -83.50 17.33
C GLU A 549 -1.15 -84.14 17.16
N ILE A 550 -0.82 -84.64 15.97
CA ILE A 550 0.51 -85.17 15.67
C ILE A 550 1.55 -84.05 15.70
N LEU A 551 1.26 -82.88 15.13
CA LEU A 551 2.13 -81.71 15.22
C LEU A 551 2.32 -81.27 16.68
N VAL A 552 1.24 -81.21 17.46
CA VAL A 552 1.32 -80.88 18.90
C VAL A 552 2.16 -81.92 19.66
N TRP A 553 2.01 -83.20 19.33
CA TRP A 553 2.81 -84.27 19.91
C TRP A 553 4.30 -84.12 19.58
N CYS A 554 4.64 -83.88 18.32
CA CYS A 554 6.01 -83.66 17.87
C CYS A 554 6.63 -82.43 18.53
N ASN A 555 5.90 -81.31 18.61
CA ASN A 555 6.36 -80.10 19.29
C ASN A 555 6.57 -80.32 20.81
N GLY A 556 5.63 -80.98 21.47
CA GLY A 556 5.68 -81.24 22.92
C GLY A 556 6.74 -82.26 23.33
N LEU A 557 7.20 -83.13 22.42
CA LEU A 557 8.14 -84.20 22.73
C LEU A 557 9.40 -83.69 23.44
N GLN A 558 9.98 -82.58 23.00
CA GLN A 558 11.20 -82.00 23.57
C GLN A 558 11.07 -81.56 25.04
N PHE A 559 9.85 -81.35 25.53
CA PHE A 559 9.57 -80.93 26.91
C PHE A 559 9.19 -82.12 27.81
N ASN A 560 8.94 -83.30 27.25
CA ASN A 560 8.59 -84.48 28.04
C ASN A 560 9.85 -85.13 28.67
N PRO A 561 9.77 -85.66 29.92
CA PRO A 561 10.87 -86.41 30.55
C PRO A 561 11.38 -87.64 29.78
N VAL A 562 10.66 -88.15 28.78
CA VAL A 562 11.16 -89.22 27.90
C VAL A 562 12.19 -88.73 26.89
N TYR A 563 12.25 -87.44 26.57
CA TYR A 563 13.10 -86.91 25.49
C TYR A 563 14.58 -87.17 25.71
N GLU A 564 15.11 -86.77 26.87
CA GLU A 564 16.53 -86.99 27.20
C GLU A 564 16.87 -88.48 27.32
N ARG A 565 15.93 -89.29 27.80
CA ARG A 565 16.09 -90.75 27.84
C ARG A 565 16.12 -91.36 26.43
N PHE A 566 15.30 -90.83 25.54
CA PHE A 566 15.24 -91.23 24.15
C PHE A 566 16.51 -90.85 23.41
N LYS A 567 17.02 -89.62 23.57
CA LYS A 567 18.31 -89.20 22.99
C LYS A 567 19.45 -90.12 23.44
N LYS A 568 19.55 -90.44 24.73
CA LYS A 568 20.54 -91.40 25.24
C LYS A 568 20.36 -92.81 24.68
N HIS A 569 19.13 -93.26 24.49
CA HIS A 569 18.87 -94.55 23.86
C HIS A 569 19.33 -94.55 22.41
N VAL A 570 18.99 -93.52 21.64
CA VAL A 570 19.46 -93.33 20.27
C VAL A 570 21.00 -93.29 20.23
N GLU A 571 21.64 -92.50 21.09
CA GLU A 571 23.11 -92.44 21.23
C GLU A 571 23.73 -93.84 21.41
N SER A 572 23.12 -94.67 22.26
CA SER A 572 23.62 -96.03 22.52
C SER A 572 23.60 -96.94 21.29
N GLU A 573 22.70 -96.71 20.33
CA GLU A 573 22.67 -97.44 19.05
C GLU A 573 23.82 -97.03 18.11
N PHE A 574 24.35 -95.81 18.26
CA PHE A 574 25.53 -95.33 17.53
C PHE A 574 26.86 -95.74 18.18
N MET A 575 26.84 -96.26 19.41
CA MET A 575 28.04 -96.68 20.15
C MET A 575 28.52 -98.06 19.70
N LYS A 576 29.56 -98.08 18.87
CA LYS A 576 30.21 -99.31 18.38
C LYS A 576 31.62 -99.45 18.91
N GLU A 577 32.13 -100.68 18.93
CA GLU A 577 33.48 -100.99 19.40
C GLU A 577 34.54 -100.21 18.63
N ASP A 578 35.48 -99.60 19.35
CA ASP A 578 36.56 -98.83 18.75
C ASP A 578 37.64 -99.78 18.19
N LYS A 579 37.73 -99.84 16.86
CA LYS A 579 38.74 -100.65 16.16
C LYS A 579 40.17 -100.28 16.52
N LEU A 580 40.41 -99.05 16.99
CA LEU A 580 41.75 -98.56 17.37
C LEU A 580 42.06 -98.84 18.85
N ASN A 581 41.04 -98.98 19.70
CA ASN A 581 41.17 -99.20 21.15
C ASN A 581 40.22 -100.33 21.58
N PRO A 582 40.63 -101.60 21.44
CA PRO A 582 39.80 -102.76 21.80
C PRO A 582 39.30 -102.67 23.25
N GLY A 583 38.00 -102.88 23.47
CA GLY A 583 37.35 -102.77 24.78
C GLY A 583 36.70 -101.40 25.08
N THR A 584 36.88 -100.38 24.23
CA THR A 584 36.13 -99.11 24.34
C THR A 584 35.07 -99.00 23.24
N LYS A 585 34.02 -98.21 23.49
CA LYS A 585 33.01 -97.86 22.48
C LYS A 585 33.14 -96.39 22.12
N LYS A 586 32.91 -96.08 20.84
CA LYS A 586 32.83 -94.70 20.34
C LYS A 586 31.64 -94.54 19.39
N LEU A 587 31.17 -93.30 19.24
CA LEU A 587 30.16 -92.95 18.25
C LEU A 587 30.69 -93.26 16.85
N GLN A 588 29.94 -94.07 16.11
CA GLN A 588 30.21 -94.39 14.72
C GLN A 588 28.95 -94.14 13.89
N PRO A 589 29.07 -93.51 12.71
CA PRO A 589 27.92 -93.27 11.86
C PRO A 589 27.32 -94.57 11.32
N PHE A 590 26.04 -94.53 10.96
CA PHE A 590 25.42 -95.57 10.14
C PHE A 590 25.69 -95.30 8.67
N ASP A 591 26.12 -96.34 7.95
CA ASP A 591 26.23 -96.28 6.49
C ASP A 591 24.82 -96.16 5.89
N ALA A 592 24.58 -95.04 5.21
CA ALA A 592 23.30 -94.69 4.60
C ALA A 592 23.54 -93.92 3.29
N HIS A 593 22.50 -93.81 2.46
CA HIS A 593 22.54 -93.07 1.19
C HIS A 593 21.59 -91.86 1.28
N PRO A 594 21.97 -90.65 0.79
CA PRO A 594 23.19 -90.32 0.03
C PRO A 594 24.47 -90.14 0.87
N SER A 595 24.35 -89.99 2.19
CA SER A 595 25.48 -89.81 3.10
C SER A 595 25.26 -90.60 4.39
N ALA A 596 26.36 -90.95 5.05
CA ALA A 596 26.32 -91.60 6.35
C ALA A 596 25.63 -90.71 7.40
N VAL A 597 24.83 -91.32 8.27
CA VAL A 597 24.06 -90.62 9.32
C VAL A 597 24.83 -90.70 10.63
N LYS A 598 25.09 -89.55 11.25
CA LYS A 598 25.71 -89.42 12.58
C LYS A 598 24.64 -89.25 13.65
N TYR A 599 25.01 -89.55 14.90
CA TYR A 599 24.14 -89.27 16.05
C TYR A 599 23.70 -87.80 16.11
N GLY A 600 24.64 -86.87 15.90
CA GLY A 600 24.35 -85.43 15.91
C GLY A 600 23.35 -85.01 14.82
N ASP A 601 23.30 -85.71 13.68
CA ASP A 601 22.31 -85.45 12.63
C ASP A 601 20.91 -85.82 13.13
N VAL A 602 20.78 -86.95 13.84
CA VAL A 602 19.49 -87.39 14.42
C VAL A 602 19.05 -86.48 15.55
N GLU A 603 19.96 -86.05 16.43
CA GLU A 603 19.64 -85.10 17.49
C GLU A 603 19.15 -83.75 16.92
N ALA A 604 19.83 -83.24 15.90
CA ALA A 604 19.40 -82.03 15.20
C ALA A 604 18.02 -82.20 14.54
N GLU A 605 17.75 -83.33 13.88
CA GLU A 605 16.46 -83.58 13.25
C GLU A 605 15.31 -83.76 14.26
N LEU A 606 15.57 -84.34 15.45
CA LEU A 606 14.57 -84.40 16.52
C LEU A 606 14.17 -83.00 17.02
N TYR A 607 15.14 -82.10 17.14
CA TYR A 607 14.88 -80.70 17.44
C TYR A 607 14.12 -80.01 16.30
N ASN A 608 14.59 -80.16 15.06
CA ASN A 608 13.99 -79.55 13.87
C ASN A 608 12.53 -79.98 13.68
N VAL A 609 12.20 -81.26 13.90
CA VAL A 609 10.82 -81.76 13.87
C VAL A 609 9.96 -81.04 14.90
N SER A 610 10.47 -80.83 16.12
CA SER A 610 9.75 -80.14 17.19
C SER A 610 9.52 -78.67 16.83
N ALA A 611 10.58 -77.97 16.41
CA ALA A 611 10.53 -76.56 16.02
C ALA A 611 9.65 -76.30 14.78
N HIS A 612 9.81 -77.08 13.72
CA HIS A 612 8.98 -76.98 12.52
C HIS A 612 7.51 -77.33 12.81
N SER A 613 7.24 -78.25 13.74
CA SER A 613 5.86 -78.53 14.15
C SER A 613 5.21 -77.30 14.78
N HIS A 614 5.94 -76.57 15.65
CA HIS A 614 5.47 -75.30 16.20
C HIS A 614 5.22 -74.28 15.08
N ALA A 615 6.16 -74.10 14.15
CA ALA A 615 6.04 -73.16 13.05
C ALA A 615 4.85 -73.46 12.12
N VAL A 616 4.58 -74.74 11.82
CA VAL A 616 3.41 -75.15 11.02
C VAL A 616 2.11 -74.87 11.79
N LEU A 617 2.09 -75.16 13.09
CA LEU A 617 0.92 -74.89 13.93
C LEU A 617 0.60 -73.40 13.99
N THR A 618 1.59 -72.55 14.25
CA THR A 618 1.39 -71.09 14.32
C THR A 618 1.10 -70.47 12.95
N ALA A 619 1.66 -71.01 11.86
CA ALA A 619 1.33 -70.55 10.50
C ALA A 619 -0.13 -70.83 10.11
N ILE A 620 -0.70 -71.96 10.55
CA ILE A 620 -2.07 -72.36 10.20
C ILE A 620 -3.09 -71.79 11.18
N LEU A 621 -2.84 -71.90 12.49
CA LEU A 621 -3.79 -71.53 13.55
C LEU A 621 -3.59 -70.11 14.08
N GLY A 622 -2.44 -69.49 13.76
CA GLY A 622 -2.00 -68.27 14.41
C GLY A 622 -1.41 -68.54 15.80
N HIS A 623 -1.06 -67.45 16.49
CA HIS A 623 -0.54 -67.53 17.86
C HIS A 623 -1.63 -67.70 18.92
N GLY A 624 -2.87 -67.28 18.64
CA GLY A 624 -4.01 -67.47 19.54
C GLY A 624 -5.14 -66.49 19.27
N HIS A 625 -6.35 -66.84 19.72
CA HIS A 625 -7.51 -65.96 19.68
C HIS A 625 -8.49 -66.27 20.82
N ARG A 626 -9.44 -65.35 21.08
CA ARG A 626 -10.40 -65.42 22.19
C ARG A 626 -11.11 -66.78 22.30
N ASP A 627 -11.63 -67.29 21.19
CA ASP A 627 -12.39 -68.54 21.17
C ASP A 627 -11.54 -69.78 20.82
N GLY A 628 -10.21 -69.68 20.95
CA GLY A 628 -9.27 -70.63 20.37
C GLY A 628 -8.22 -71.13 21.34
N ILE A 629 -7.17 -71.73 20.76
CA ILE A 629 -6.02 -72.27 21.47
C ILE A 629 -4.88 -71.27 21.37
N TYR A 630 -4.20 -71.05 22.49
CA TYR A 630 -3.00 -70.21 22.55
C TYR A 630 -1.76 -71.04 22.25
N ALA A 631 -0.79 -70.49 21.52
CA ALA A 631 0.34 -71.27 21.01
C ALA A 631 1.23 -71.87 22.11
N CYS A 632 1.21 -71.34 23.33
CA CYS A 632 1.88 -71.97 24.48
C CYS A 632 1.32 -73.39 24.76
N GLU A 633 0.05 -73.65 24.45
CA GLU A 633 -0.63 -74.93 24.67
C GLU A 633 -0.21 -76.01 23.66
N PHE A 634 0.54 -75.64 22.61
CA PHE A 634 1.11 -76.61 21.68
C PHE A 634 2.30 -77.37 22.29
N SER A 635 2.86 -76.87 23.39
CA SER A 635 4.12 -77.36 23.98
C SER A 635 3.98 -77.90 25.40
N ASP A 636 2.80 -77.77 26.02
CA ASP A 636 2.58 -78.03 27.46
C ASP A 636 1.80 -79.33 27.75
N ASN A 637 1.51 -80.13 26.74
CA ASN A 637 0.67 -81.33 26.82
C ASN A 637 -0.78 -81.08 27.30
N SER A 638 -1.36 -79.90 27.06
CA SER A 638 -2.77 -79.61 27.36
C SER A 638 -3.76 -80.59 26.70
N LEU A 639 -3.37 -81.22 25.59
CA LEU A 639 -4.15 -82.25 24.91
C LEU A 639 -4.12 -83.65 25.57
N LYS A 640 -3.33 -83.81 26.62
CA LYS A 640 -3.19 -85.05 27.41
C LYS A 640 -2.74 -86.24 26.56
N LEU A 641 -1.78 -86.01 25.67
CA LEU A 641 -1.27 -87.01 24.75
C LEU A 641 -0.28 -87.96 25.46
N ASP A 642 -0.25 -89.20 24.98
CA ASP A 642 0.62 -90.25 25.50
C ASP A 642 2.06 -90.13 24.97
N TYR A 643 3.04 -90.23 25.87
CA TYR A 643 4.46 -90.29 25.54
C TYR A 643 5.03 -91.58 26.15
N PRO A 644 5.15 -92.67 25.36
CA PRO A 644 5.55 -93.97 25.88
C PRO A 644 6.88 -93.93 26.63
N SER A 645 6.89 -94.48 27.86
CA SER A 645 8.13 -94.60 28.65
C SER A 645 9.06 -95.71 28.18
N ASN A 646 8.56 -96.64 27.35
CA ASN A 646 9.38 -97.66 26.69
C ASN A 646 9.98 -97.07 25.41
N MET A 647 11.30 -97.05 25.29
CA MET A 647 11.99 -96.36 24.18
C MET A 647 11.74 -97.01 22.81
N ILE A 648 11.55 -98.33 22.74
CA ILE A 648 11.21 -99.02 21.48
C ILE A 648 9.80 -98.61 21.03
N GLN A 649 8.83 -98.62 21.95
CA GLN A 649 7.47 -98.16 21.65
C GLN A 649 7.45 -96.69 21.24
N LEU A 650 8.24 -95.83 21.91
CA LEU A 650 8.37 -94.43 21.57
C LEU A 650 8.96 -94.24 20.17
N LEU A 651 10.01 -94.98 19.82
CA LEU A 651 10.61 -94.96 18.48
C LEU A 651 9.61 -95.41 17.40
N CYS A 652 8.90 -96.52 17.63
CA CYS A 652 7.89 -97.02 16.70
C CYS A 652 6.75 -96.01 16.53
N MET A 653 6.25 -95.43 17.63
CA MET A 653 5.22 -94.40 17.60
C MET A 653 5.70 -93.17 16.83
N LEU A 654 6.88 -92.62 17.18
CA LEU A 654 7.45 -91.46 16.49
C LEU A 654 7.57 -91.71 14.98
N PHE A 655 8.08 -92.87 14.56
CA PHE A 655 8.20 -93.22 13.16
C PHE A 655 6.85 -93.26 12.43
N ASP A 656 5.84 -93.89 13.04
CA ASP A 656 4.49 -93.96 12.47
C ASP A 656 3.84 -92.57 12.36
N LEU A 657 4.02 -91.73 13.39
CA LEU A 657 3.54 -90.36 13.42
C LEU A 657 4.21 -89.51 12.34
N LEU A 658 5.54 -89.58 12.21
CA LEU A 658 6.30 -88.86 11.19
C LEU A 658 5.92 -89.27 9.78
N LYS A 659 5.70 -90.57 9.52
CA LYS A 659 5.20 -91.04 8.22
C LYS A 659 3.84 -90.44 7.87
N ARG A 660 2.90 -90.47 8.81
CA ARG A 660 1.56 -89.88 8.63
C ARG A 660 1.67 -88.38 8.37
N LEU A 661 2.49 -87.68 9.15
CA LEU A 661 2.76 -86.26 9.00
C LEU A 661 3.33 -85.94 7.62
N TYR A 662 4.37 -86.66 7.19
CA TYR A 662 5.03 -86.50 5.90
C TYR A 662 4.03 -86.60 4.75
N HIS A 663 3.19 -87.64 4.71
CA HIS A 663 2.22 -87.79 3.63
C HIS A 663 1.22 -86.63 3.54
N GLN A 664 0.73 -86.15 4.69
CA GLN A 664 -0.25 -85.06 4.72
C GLN A 664 0.37 -83.70 4.39
N LEU A 665 1.54 -83.38 4.97
CA LEU A 665 2.23 -82.12 4.71
C LEU A 665 2.81 -82.07 3.29
N TYR A 666 3.29 -83.20 2.76
CA TYR A 666 3.75 -83.28 1.38
C TYR A 666 2.61 -83.08 0.38
N PHE A 667 1.43 -83.66 0.65
CA PHE A 667 0.23 -83.38 -0.13
C PHE A 667 -0.09 -81.88 -0.12
N LEU A 668 -0.14 -81.26 1.07
CA LEU A 668 -0.39 -79.83 1.21
C LEU A 668 0.63 -78.99 0.44
N LEU A 669 1.93 -79.30 0.57
CA LEU A 669 3.01 -78.64 -0.18
C LEU A 669 2.81 -78.76 -1.70
N LYS A 670 2.43 -79.95 -2.19
CA LYS A 670 2.16 -80.14 -3.63
C LYS A 670 0.97 -79.32 -4.08
N GLN A 671 -0.12 -79.34 -3.33
CA GLN A 671 -1.28 -78.50 -3.63
C GLN A 671 -0.86 -77.02 -3.70
N CYS A 672 -0.17 -76.48 -2.70
CA CYS A 672 0.25 -75.08 -2.67
C CYS A 672 1.29 -74.70 -3.74
N ARG A 673 2.03 -75.66 -4.32
CA ARG A 673 2.98 -75.42 -5.41
C ARG A 673 2.33 -75.33 -6.79
N HIS A 674 1.25 -76.07 -6.99
CA HIS A 674 0.57 -76.14 -8.28
C HIS A 674 -0.44 -75.00 -8.42
N ASN A 675 -0.58 -74.47 -9.63
CA ASN A 675 -1.58 -73.45 -9.96
C ASN A 675 -2.97 -74.08 -10.14
N ALA A 676 -4.00 -73.25 -10.26
CA ALA A 676 -5.38 -73.73 -10.39
C ALA A 676 -5.62 -74.59 -11.66
N GLN A 677 -4.77 -74.48 -12.69
CA GLN A 677 -4.87 -75.30 -13.90
C GLN A 677 -4.49 -76.78 -13.66
N LEU A 678 -3.62 -77.02 -12.70
CA LEU A 678 -3.22 -78.36 -12.25
C LEU A 678 -4.03 -78.80 -11.01
N SER A 679 -5.19 -78.18 -10.78
CA SER A 679 -6.01 -78.37 -9.58
C SER A 679 -5.28 -78.04 -8.27
N GLY A 680 -4.22 -77.22 -8.34
CA GLY A 680 -3.47 -76.76 -7.19
C GLY A 680 -4.01 -75.48 -6.58
N TRP A 681 -3.35 -75.07 -5.51
CA TRP A 681 -3.80 -74.09 -4.52
C TRP A 681 -2.98 -72.81 -4.50
N LYS A 682 -1.96 -72.70 -5.35
CA LYS A 682 -1.06 -71.54 -5.40
C LYS A 682 -1.80 -70.21 -5.60
N ASP A 683 -2.87 -70.23 -6.38
CA ASP A 683 -3.64 -69.03 -6.76
C ASP A 683 -4.87 -68.81 -5.85
N CYS A 684 -5.02 -69.62 -4.81
CA CYS A 684 -6.15 -69.55 -3.89
C CYS A 684 -5.85 -68.62 -2.72
N HIS A 685 -6.86 -67.87 -2.29
CA HIS A 685 -6.82 -67.20 -1.00
C HIS A 685 -7.26 -68.15 0.10
N TYR A 686 -6.54 -68.16 1.22
CA TYR A 686 -6.86 -68.93 2.43
C TYR A 686 -7.02 -67.99 3.62
N GLY A 687 -7.87 -68.35 4.58
CA GLY A 687 -7.96 -67.64 5.86
C GLY A 687 -9.39 -67.42 6.38
N ARG A 688 -9.47 -66.72 7.52
CA ARG A 688 -10.65 -66.53 8.38
C ARG A 688 -11.86 -65.84 7.72
N TYR A 689 -11.69 -65.25 6.54
CA TYR A 689 -12.74 -64.51 5.82
C TYR A 689 -12.98 -65.03 4.40
N ILE A 690 -12.46 -66.21 4.06
CA ILE A 690 -12.74 -66.88 2.79
C ILE A 690 -13.95 -67.79 2.98
N GLY A 691 -15.03 -67.51 2.25
CA GLY A 691 -16.31 -68.22 2.41
C GLY A 691 -16.27 -69.66 1.89
N GLY A 692 -16.48 -70.62 2.79
CA GLY A 692 -17.08 -71.93 2.51
C GLY A 692 -16.23 -73.00 1.83
N SER A 693 -16.41 -74.24 2.28
CA SER A 693 -15.73 -75.48 1.89
C SER A 693 -16.08 -76.03 0.49
N GLY A 694 -16.46 -75.17 -0.45
CA GLY A 694 -16.54 -75.56 -1.86
C GLY A 694 -15.12 -75.71 -2.38
N TRP A 695 -14.63 -76.94 -2.54
CA TRP A 695 -13.27 -77.29 -3.03
C TRP A 695 -13.01 -76.87 -4.51
N GLN A 696 -13.62 -75.78 -4.96
CA GLN A 696 -13.31 -75.11 -6.21
C GLN A 696 -12.65 -73.77 -5.88
N ALA A 697 -11.34 -73.69 -6.16
CA ALA A 697 -10.55 -72.49 -6.06
C ALA A 697 -11.25 -71.29 -6.74
N THR A 698 -11.72 -70.32 -5.97
CA THR A 698 -12.11 -69.01 -6.51
C THR A 698 -10.85 -68.31 -7.00
N LYS A 699 -10.68 -68.24 -8.33
CA LYS A 699 -9.60 -67.47 -8.96
C LYS A 699 -9.65 -66.01 -8.49
N ALA A 700 -8.48 -65.44 -8.21
CA ALA A 700 -8.31 -64.02 -7.91
C ALA A 700 -8.94 -63.14 -9.01
N GLY A 701 -10.15 -62.65 -8.75
CA GLY A 701 -10.69 -61.49 -9.44
C GLY A 701 -10.08 -60.26 -8.81
N ARG A 702 -9.32 -59.48 -9.57
CA ARG A 702 -8.91 -58.12 -9.16
C ARG A 702 -10.17 -57.30 -8.92
N GLN A 703 -10.55 -57.09 -7.67
CA GLN A 703 -11.25 -55.88 -7.29
C GLN A 703 -10.46 -55.28 -6.11
N LEU A 704 -10.02 -54.04 -6.36
CA LEU A 704 -9.25 -53.16 -5.49
C LEU A 704 -9.96 -52.93 -4.15
#